data_AF-A0A2S6V9F6-F1
#
_entry.id   AF-A0A2S6V9F6-F1
#
_cell.length_a   1.000
_cell.length_b   1.000
_cell.length_c   1.000
_cell.angle_alpha   90.00
_cell.angle_beta   90.00
_cell.angle_gamma   90.00
#
_symmetry.space_group_name_H-M   'P 1'
#
loop_
_entity.id
_entity.type
_entity.pdbx_description
1 polymer ?
#
loop_
_entity_poly.entity_id
_entity_poly.type
_entity_poly.pdbx_seq_one_letter_code
_entity_poly.pdbx_strand_id
1 'polypeptide(L)'
;MVGNSGNNNIAGLGGNDTLFGGAGNDTLSGGTGNDILYGGVGNDQLFGNEGSNTLYGGAGNDTLSGGTGNDILYGGDGNDVLYGNPIGYAGGNNTLFGGAGNDTLYGGDFNDLLDGGVGNDRLFGYSGNDTLFGRAGNDSLDGGSGSDVLYGGDGDDTLIPSDVNIRQSFFLYDFLFFYGDGSPDLLVGGDGNDTYIIVESGDRIIEAPNAGIDTVIAYNSYSLGDNIENLTLAEQRDFSSGISGTGNRLDNIIVGNSSNNTIRGQAGNDFIDGGAGNDLIAGTNRGIGEIDTLTGGSGSDRFILGSATTVFYNDGNPTTPGFGDYALITDFNSDEDTIRLNGRRTDYYLVASPEGLPAGTALYYRQQGATDELIAIIQSTTALDINEAYFSFNNNGANLSLFELDGSNGFTLQGDFGFPAGNSVSSAGDVNGDGFDDLIVGGGSDVVRRGVSRSYVIFGQASEFDANVQLANLDGNNGFIIEGIDNYDFSNVLVSSAGDINGDGFADVLIGTSGSSRGNFDNYGNRIYNSGTQVYVVFGKATGFDARVNLATLDGSNGFAIEGSNVDFPYSVSFPLSVSNAGDINGDGFDDIIVGTSDVSRYGQVSAAESYVIFGKETGFDARLDLGTLDGSNGFVLQGIDLSGYSASISVSNAGDINGDGLGDIIIGASGAQESYVVFGTTTGFDARVDVATLDGSNGFVIDGIDISDDSTNISVSNAGDVNGDGLDDIIVNAPSAQESYVVFGKTTGFDARVDVATLDGSNGFAIEGNNFAVSNAGDVNSDGFDDLIISGAFPSQETYVVFGTSSFDARLDLTTIDGSNGFIVNRNNLAVSNAGDINGDGYDDIILGNRFASPNGRSDAGESYVIYGQDFTGQVTRQGTPGNDLLIGTAADDILVGGLGNDTLRGGGGSNVLYGGAGDDVLIYSPQNRRMDGGSGIDTLAVDGSGVTLDLTATPNNRIRRIEIIDLTGTGNNTLQLTRLDLLNLSESTNQLIVSGNAGDSMISTGQGWLFDTTTTFDGNQYNRYTSGAATLLVDTDITTTLS
;
A
#
# COMPACT_ATOMS: atom_id res chain seq x y z
N MET A 1 43.79 48.77 3.92
CA MET A 1 43.68 50.22 4.26
C MET A 1 43.14 50.36 5.67
N VAL A 2 43.41 51.45 6.39
CA VAL A 2 42.99 51.64 7.79
C VAL A 2 42.32 53.00 7.95
N GLY A 3 41.12 53.02 8.52
CA GLY A 3 40.34 54.19 8.90
C GLY A 3 40.82 54.84 10.20
N ASN A 4 40.06 55.82 10.66
CA ASN A 4 40.30 56.55 11.91
C ASN A 4 39.08 56.40 12.85
N SER A 5 38.95 57.26 13.86
CA SER A 5 37.92 57.16 14.89
C SER A 5 36.61 57.87 14.53
N GLY A 6 36.30 58.05 13.26
CA GLY A 6 35.04 58.64 12.82
C GLY A 6 34.64 58.06 11.48
N ASN A 7 33.39 58.26 11.09
CA ASN A 7 32.75 57.61 9.94
C ASN A 7 33.59 57.72 8.65
N ASN A 8 33.99 56.59 8.10
CA ASN A 8 34.86 56.46 6.94
C ASN A 8 34.15 55.77 5.79
N ASN A 9 34.62 56.04 4.57
CA ASN A 9 34.24 55.31 3.37
C ASN A 9 35.52 54.81 2.69
N ILE A 10 35.72 53.49 2.66
CA ILE A 10 36.97 52.83 2.27
C ILE A 10 36.66 51.79 1.19
N ALA A 11 37.39 51.82 0.06
CA ALA A 11 37.23 50.88 -1.04
C ALA A 11 38.57 50.22 -1.45
N GLY A 12 38.63 48.89 -1.55
CA GLY A 12 39.79 48.11 -2.00
C GLY A 12 39.98 48.10 -3.52
N LEU A 13 38.87 48.13 -4.25
CA LEU A 13 38.75 48.09 -5.72
C LEU A 13 39.05 46.70 -6.30
N GLY A 14 40.31 46.28 -6.39
CA GLY A 14 40.61 45.02 -7.07
C GLY A 14 41.91 44.39 -6.64
N GLY A 15 41.89 43.05 -6.59
CA GLY A 15 42.86 42.24 -5.89
C GLY A 15 42.36 41.86 -4.51
N ASN A 16 43.13 41.05 -3.78
CA ASN A 16 42.77 40.64 -2.43
C ASN A 16 43.22 41.72 -1.43
N ASP A 17 42.27 42.42 -0.83
CA ASP A 17 42.47 43.56 0.05
C ASP A 17 42.21 43.21 1.53
N THR A 18 42.74 44.04 2.41
CA THR A 18 42.40 44.01 3.85
C THR A 18 42.07 45.41 4.32
N LEU A 19 40.84 45.64 4.77
CA LEU A 19 40.30 46.94 5.15
C LEU A 19 39.92 46.97 6.63
N PHE A 20 40.18 48.08 7.31
CA PHE A 20 39.81 48.31 8.71
C PHE A 20 39.10 49.67 8.83
N GLY A 21 37.88 49.71 9.37
CA GLY A 21 37.08 50.91 9.65
C GLY A 21 37.58 51.63 10.90
N GLY A 22 37.55 50.92 12.04
CA GLY A 22 38.07 51.41 13.31
C GLY A 22 36.96 51.72 14.28
N ALA A 23 36.69 53.00 14.52
CA ALA A 23 35.58 53.41 15.37
C ALA A 23 34.74 54.47 14.67
N GLY A 24 33.44 54.51 14.93
CA GLY A 24 32.48 55.30 14.16
C GLY A 24 31.68 54.40 13.22
N ASN A 25 30.70 54.98 12.51
CA ASN A 25 29.87 54.21 11.57
C ASN A 25 30.49 54.28 10.18
N ASP A 26 31.16 53.21 9.78
CA ASP A 26 32.00 53.12 8.61
C ASP A 26 31.30 52.41 7.44
N THR A 27 31.76 52.65 6.22
CA THR A 27 31.32 51.96 5.00
C THR A 27 32.55 51.41 4.27
N LEU A 28 32.65 50.09 4.17
CA LEU A 28 33.78 49.39 3.57
C LEU A 28 33.31 48.59 2.35
N SER A 29 34.07 48.64 1.25
CA SER A 29 33.83 47.83 0.05
C SER A 29 35.12 47.15 -0.41
N GLY A 30 35.12 45.82 -0.49
CA GLY A 30 36.24 45.01 -0.97
C GLY A 30 36.53 45.25 -2.45
N GLY A 31 35.57 44.88 -3.29
CA GLY A 31 35.62 45.11 -4.73
C GLY A 31 35.72 43.80 -5.49
N THR A 32 36.83 43.54 -6.17
CA THR A 32 37.04 42.27 -6.86
C THR A 32 38.20 41.53 -6.23
N GLY A 33 38.03 40.26 -5.86
CA GLY A 33 39.07 39.47 -5.21
C GLY A 33 38.60 38.92 -3.88
N ASN A 34 39.46 38.18 -3.19
CA ASN A 34 39.11 37.61 -1.89
C ASN A 34 39.55 38.58 -0.79
N ASP A 35 38.60 39.35 -0.26
CA ASP A 35 38.88 40.48 0.64
C ASP A 35 38.62 40.15 2.11
N ILE A 36 39.29 40.88 3.00
CA ILE A 36 39.03 40.83 4.45
C ILE A 36 38.67 42.22 4.96
N LEU A 37 37.47 42.39 5.53
CA LEU A 37 36.94 43.67 6.01
C LEU A 37 36.67 43.61 7.53
N TYR A 38 37.10 44.64 8.26
CA TYR A 38 36.82 44.82 9.69
C TYR A 38 36.11 46.17 9.91
N GLY A 39 34.87 46.18 10.39
CA GLY A 39 34.12 47.39 10.77
C GLY A 39 34.70 48.03 12.02
N GLY A 40 34.62 47.32 13.14
CA GLY A 40 35.20 47.73 14.41
C GLY A 40 34.13 48.11 15.42
N VAL A 41 34.11 49.36 15.88
CA VAL A 41 33.10 49.84 16.85
C VAL A 41 32.22 50.88 16.19
N GLY A 42 30.92 50.65 16.14
CA GLY A 42 29.95 51.52 15.49
C GLY A 42 28.92 50.69 14.75
N ASN A 43 28.00 51.35 14.05
CA ASN A 43 27.07 50.66 13.16
C ASN A 43 27.60 50.77 11.74
N ASP A 44 28.23 49.72 11.26
CA ASP A 44 29.04 49.68 10.06
C ASP A 44 28.30 49.03 8.88
N GLN A 45 28.75 49.35 7.67
CA GLN A 45 28.27 48.74 6.42
C GLN A 45 29.44 48.13 5.65
N LEU A 46 29.45 46.80 5.50
CA LEU A 46 30.53 46.07 4.85
C LEU A 46 30.02 45.34 3.61
N PHE A 47 30.69 45.54 2.46
CA PHE A 47 30.35 44.90 1.19
C PHE A 47 31.57 44.16 0.65
N GLY A 48 31.55 42.83 0.60
CA GLY A 48 32.59 42.00 -0.03
C GLY A 48 32.65 42.24 -1.53
N ASN A 49 31.49 42.15 -2.19
CA ASN A 49 31.29 42.24 -3.64
C ASN A 49 31.74 40.96 -4.37
N GLU A 50 32.71 40.97 -5.27
CA GLU A 50 33.07 39.75 -6.02
C GLU A 50 34.23 39.01 -5.36
N GLY A 51 34.08 37.72 -5.12
CA GLY A 51 35.13 36.82 -4.62
C GLY A 51 34.78 36.22 -3.26
N SER A 52 35.59 35.29 -2.76
CA SER A 52 35.36 34.68 -1.44
C SER A 52 35.94 35.57 -0.33
N ASN A 53 35.08 36.31 0.36
CA ASN A 53 35.45 37.34 1.32
C ASN A 53 35.30 36.88 2.77
N THR A 54 35.89 37.64 3.69
CA THR A 54 35.67 37.51 5.12
C THR A 54 35.38 38.87 5.75
N LEU A 55 34.19 39.04 6.32
CA LEU A 55 33.71 40.31 6.89
C LEU A 55 33.50 40.17 8.40
N TYR A 56 33.94 41.16 9.16
CA TYR A 56 33.73 41.26 10.60
C TYR A 56 33.09 42.62 10.93
N GLY A 57 31.85 42.64 11.43
CA GLY A 57 31.13 43.84 11.87
C GLY A 57 31.80 44.43 13.11
N GLY A 58 31.76 43.70 14.22
CA GLY A 58 32.43 44.06 15.45
C GLY A 58 31.43 44.38 16.56
N ALA A 59 31.39 45.62 17.03
CA ALA A 59 30.45 46.01 18.09
C ALA A 59 29.57 47.16 17.63
N GLY A 60 28.26 47.01 17.75
CA GLY A 60 27.23 47.89 17.23
C GLY A 60 26.31 47.12 16.28
N ASN A 61 25.30 47.79 15.74
CA ASN A 61 24.35 47.13 14.83
C ASN A 61 24.83 47.30 13.39
N ASP A 62 25.41 46.25 12.84
CA ASP A 62 26.12 46.24 11.58
C ASP A 62 25.26 45.69 10.42
N THR A 63 25.65 46.01 9.20
CA THR A 63 25.05 45.44 7.98
C THR A 63 26.16 44.91 7.07
N LEU A 64 26.18 43.61 6.85
CA LEU A 64 27.23 42.92 6.09
C LEU A 64 26.61 42.28 4.83
N SER A 65 27.32 42.35 3.71
CA SER A 65 26.96 41.66 2.47
C SER A 65 28.18 41.01 1.84
N GLY A 66 28.17 39.69 1.69
CA GLY A 66 29.26 38.91 1.08
C GLY A 66 29.41 39.23 -0.39
N GLY A 67 28.34 38.99 -1.16
CA GLY A 67 28.29 39.30 -2.59
C GLY A 67 28.28 38.03 -3.43
N THR A 68 29.27 37.83 -4.31
CA THR A 68 29.38 36.61 -5.11
C THR A 68 30.59 35.80 -4.65
N GLY A 69 30.47 34.47 -4.68
CA GLY A 69 31.49 33.57 -4.15
C GLY A 69 31.08 33.02 -2.79
N ASN A 70 31.97 32.23 -2.18
CA ASN A 70 31.72 31.63 -0.87
C ASN A 70 32.27 32.58 0.21
N ASP A 71 31.38 33.26 0.93
CA ASP A 71 31.74 34.30 1.89
C ASP A 71 31.62 33.83 3.35
N ILE A 72 32.38 34.47 4.25
CA ILE A 72 32.27 34.26 5.71
C ILE A 72 31.98 35.62 6.38
N LEU A 73 30.85 35.74 7.06
CA LEU A 73 30.41 36.97 7.73
C LEU A 73 30.27 36.75 9.24
N TYR A 74 30.78 37.69 10.03
CA TYR A 74 30.60 37.75 11.48
C TYR A 74 30.00 39.10 11.86
N GLY A 75 28.78 39.11 12.43
CA GLY A 75 28.12 40.31 12.96
C GLY A 75 28.86 40.85 14.18
N GLY A 76 28.83 40.10 15.28
CA GLY A 76 29.56 40.41 16.51
C GLY A 76 28.60 40.76 17.65
N ASP A 77 28.86 41.85 18.37
CA ASP A 77 27.98 42.33 19.43
C ASP A 77 26.99 43.35 18.83
N GLY A 78 25.70 43.12 18.89
CA GLY A 78 24.69 44.04 18.36
C GLY A 78 23.52 43.30 17.74
N ASN A 79 22.56 44.05 17.19
CA ASN A 79 21.52 43.46 16.36
C ASN A 79 21.91 43.69 14.90
N ASP A 80 22.45 42.67 14.27
CA ASP A 80 23.12 42.72 12.98
C ASP A 80 22.23 42.20 11.84
N VAL A 81 22.54 42.63 10.62
CA VAL A 81 21.90 42.14 9.40
C VAL A 81 22.96 41.63 8.42
N LEU A 82 22.94 40.33 8.14
CA LEU A 82 23.92 39.65 7.30
C LEU A 82 23.24 39.11 6.03
N TYR A 83 23.84 39.39 4.88
CA TYR A 83 23.44 38.84 3.58
C TYR A 83 24.61 38.04 2.98
N GLY A 84 24.45 36.73 2.79
CA GLY A 84 25.42 35.91 2.07
C GLY A 84 25.59 36.43 0.64
N ASN A 85 24.51 36.38 -0.14
CA ASN A 85 24.42 37.05 -1.43
C ASN A 85 23.13 37.84 -1.63
N PRO A 86 23.10 38.81 -2.57
CA PRO A 86 21.85 39.42 -3.00
C PRO A 86 20.95 38.40 -3.71
N ILE A 87 19.66 38.38 -3.40
CA ILE A 87 18.65 37.50 -4.00
C ILE A 87 18.66 37.62 -5.54
N GLY A 88 18.81 36.49 -6.26
CA GLY A 88 18.74 36.41 -7.73
C GLY A 88 20.04 36.72 -8.48
N TYR A 89 21.20 36.70 -7.81
CA TYR A 89 22.54 36.82 -8.42
C TYR A 89 23.31 35.51 -8.22
N ALA A 90 24.32 35.24 -9.06
CA ALA A 90 25.18 34.06 -8.91
C ALA A 90 25.95 34.11 -7.57
N GLY A 91 25.42 33.45 -6.54
CA GLY A 91 25.97 33.34 -5.20
C GLY A 91 27.03 32.24 -5.06
N GLY A 92 27.22 31.79 -3.83
CA GLY A 92 28.09 30.69 -3.43
C GLY A 92 27.69 30.20 -2.04
N ASN A 93 28.33 29.13 -1.57
CA ASN A 93 28.03 28.54 -0.26
C ASN A 93 28.64 29.41 0.85
N ASN A 94 27.81 30.10 1.63
CA ASN A 94 28.23 31.09 2.61
C ASN A 94 28.21 30.55 4.04
N THR A 95 28.90 31.27 4.94
CA THR A 95 28.84 31.02 6.38
C THR A 95 28.62 32.33 7.12
N LEU A 96 27.50 32.43 7.82
CA LEU A 96 27.06 33.64 8.52
C LEU A 96 26.96 33.37 10.03
N PHE A 97 27.60 34.21 10.84
CA PHE A 97 27.49 34.19 12.29
C PHE A 97 26.94 35.54 12.78
N GLY A 98 25.77 35.54 13.42
CA GLY A 98 25.15 36.73 14.03
C GLY A 98 25.98 37.22 15.21
N GLY A 99 26.03 36.42 16.27
CA GLY A 99 26.85 36.71 17.45
C GLY A 99 26.00 36.95 18.68
N ALA A 100 26.04 38.13 19.27
CA ALA A 100 25.29 38.47 20.47
C ALA A 100 24.34 39.63 20.20
N GLY A 101 23.04 39.40 20.35
CA GLY A 101 21.96 40.33 20.08
C GLY A 101 20.91 39.65 19.22
N ASN A 102 19.90 40.40 18.77
CA ASN A 102 18.83 39.83 17.96
C ASN A 102 19.14 40.10 16.48
N ASP A 103 19.65 39.09 15.81
CA ASP A 103 20.22 39.17 14.49
C ASP A 103 19.25 38.75 13.39
N THR A 104 19.55 39.14 12.16
CA THR A 104 18.81 38.69 10.97
C THR A 104 19.79 38.26 9.89
N LEU A 105 19.76 36.98 9.54
CA LEU A 105 20.67 36.34 8.60
C LEU A 105 19.91 35.85 7.37
N TYR A 106 20.46 36.14 6.19
CA TYR A 106 19.94 35.73 4.89
C TYR A 106 21.04 34.97 4.14
N GLY A 107 20.87 33.66 3.95
CA GLY A 107 21.80 32.80 3.21
C GLY A 107 21.85 33.19 1.75
N GLY A 108 20.75 32.91 1.04
CA GLY A 108 20.57 33.26 -0.36
C GLY A 108 20.39 32.03 -1.21
N ASP A 109 21.07 31.99 -2.35
CA ASP A 109 21.03 30.78 -3.18
C ASP A 109 22.22 29.89 -2.76
N PHE A 110 22.15 28.59 -3.06
CA PHE A 110 23.13 27.55 -2.71
C PHE A 110 23.09 27.12 -1.23
N ASN A 111 23.99 26.20 -0.86
CA ASN A 111 23.98 25.56 0.45
C ASN A 111 24.76 26.41 1.46
N ASP A 112 24.05 27.03 2.39
CA ASP A 112 24.56 27.98 3.36
C ASP A 112 24.59 27.42 4.79
N LEU A 113 25.45 28.01 5.61
CA LEU A 113 25.53 27.75 7.05
C LEU A 113 25.24 29.05 7.81
N LEU A 114 24.14 29.08 8.56
CA LEU A 114 23.71 30.23 9.36
C LEU A 114 23.72 29.87 10.84
N ASP A 115 24.23 30.78 11.66
CA ASP A 115 24.33 30.63 13.11
C ASP A 115 23.96 31.97 13.78
N GLY A 116 22.80 32.00 14.45
CA GLY A 116 22.22 33.17 15.10
C GLY A 116 23.09 33.63 16.26
N GLY A 117 23.26 32.78 17.28
CA GLY A 117 24.17 33.06 18.37
C GLY A 117 23.46 33.16 19.71
N VAL A 118 23.43 34.36 20.31
CA VAL A 118 22.73 34.61 21.56
C VAL A 118 21.76 35.76 21.33
N GLY A 119 20.47 35.51 21.49
CA GLY A 119 19.41 36.48 21.28
C GLY A 119 18.22 35.83 20.60
N ASN A 120 17.25 36.63 20.20
CA ASN A 120 16.09 36.14 19.46
C ASN A 120 16.27 36.47 17.99
N ASP A 121 16.75 35.49 17.24
CA ASP A 121 17.29 35.64 15.90
C ASP A 121 16.28 35.27 14.81
N ARG A 122 16.55 35.72 13.59
CA ARG A 122 15.81 35.36 12.38
C ARG A 122 16.76 34.86 11.31
N LEU A 123 16.63 33.61 10.92
CA LEU A 123 17.49 32.97 9.94
C LEU A 123 16.64 32.53 8.73
N PHE A 124 17.09 32.88 7.53
CA PHE A 124 16.46 32.53 6.26
C PHE A 124 17.49 31.86 5.34
N GLY A 125 17.34 30.56 5.06
CA GLY A 125 18.19 29.81 4.13
C GLY A 125 17.94 30.22 2.68
N TYR A 126 16.67 30.18 2.27
CA TYR A 126 16.14 30.41 0.93
C TYR A 126 16.26 29.20 -0.02
N SER A 127 17.30 29.11 -0.85
CA SER A 127 17.36 28.07 -1.89
C SER A 127 18.66 27.32 -1.81
N GLY A 128 18.62 26.03 -1.52
CA GLY A 128 19.78 25.19 -1.35
C GLY A 128 19.57 24.26 -0.17
N ASN A 129 20.52 23.36 0.08
CA ASN A 129 20.45 22.52 1.28
C ASN A 129 21.21 23.23 2.40
N ASP A 130 20.47 23.91 3.25
CA ASP A 130 20.98 24.84 4.25
C ASP A 130 21.10 24.20 5.63
N THR A 131 21.92 24.81 6.49
CA THR A 131 22.02 24.44 7.90
C THR A 131 21.91 25.67 8.76
N LEU A 132 20.87 25.73 9.59
CA LEU A 132 20.54 26.87 10.45
C LEU A 132 20.66 26.47 11.93
N PHE A 133 21.32 27.31 12.73
CA PHE A 133 21.41 27.19 14.18
C PHE A 133 20.90 28.47 14.85
N GLY A 134 19.79 28.41 15.59
CA GLY A 134 19.31 29.52 16.42
C GLY A 134 20.22 29.75 17.63
N ARG A 135 20.47 28.65 18.35
CA ARG A 135 21.25 28.49 19.58
C ARG A 135 20.53 28.93 20.86
N ALA A 136 20.53 30.20 21.24
CA ALA A 136 20.08 30.58 22.57
C ALA A 136 19.21 31.82 22.53
N GLY A 137 17.95 31.66 22.92
CA GLY A 137 16.88 32.65 22.83
C GLY A 137 15.74 32.08 22.01
N ASN A 138 14.70 32.89 21.78
CA ASN A 138 13.53 32.42 21.04
C ASN A 138 13.68 32.82 19.57
N ASP A 139 14.06 31.85 18.75
CA ASP A 139 14.52 32.03 17.38
C ASP A 139 13.44 31.67 16.35
N SER A 140 13.59 32.23 15.14
CA SER A 140 12.75 31.92 14.00
C SER A 140 13.64 31.50 12.83
N LEU A 141 13.53 30.23 12.45
CA LEU A 141 14.34 29.60 11.41
C LEU A 141 13.43 29.24 10.23
N ASP A 142 13.82 29.65 9.03
CA ASP A 142 13.14 29.38 7.76
C ASP A 142 14.16 28.78 6.79
N GLY A 143 14.04 27.48 6.50
CA GLY A 143 14.95 26.74 5.62
C GLY A 143 14.79 27.20 4.17
N GLY A 144 13.56 27.10 3.67
CA GLY A 144 13.17 27.60 2.36
C GLY A 144 12.94 26.47 1.36
N SER A 145 13.90 26.20 0.49
CA SER A 145 13.76 25.18 -0.56
C SER A 145 15.07 24.42 -0.67
N GLY A 146 14.99 23.10 -0.79
CA GLY A 146 16.10 22.19 -0.62
C GLY A 146 15.89 21.33 0.63
N SER A 147 16.80 20.39 0.87
CA SER A 147 16.78 19.57 2.09
C SER A 147 17.62 20.23 3.16
N ASP A 148 16.95 20.84 4.12
CA ASP A 148 17.49 21.71 5.15
C ASP A 148 17.62 21.03 6.51
N VAL A 149 18.48 21.61 7.34
CA VAL A 149 18.66 21.18 8.74
C VAL A 149 18.56 22.38 9.67
N LEU A 150 17.54 22.41 10.51
CA LEU A 150 17.25 23.51 11.44
C LEU A 150 17.42 23.03 12.89
N TYR A 151 18.24 23.75 13.65
CA TYR A 151 18.42 23.55 15.09
C TYR A 151 17.97 24.81 15.84
N GLY A 152 16.90 24.71 16.63
CA GLY A 152 16.40 25.79 17.50
C GLY A 152 17.42 26.13 18.60
N GLY A 153 17.58 25.23 19.57
CA GLY A 153 18.53 25.35 20.67
C GLY A 153 17.83 25.52 22.02
N ASP A 154 18.28 26.48 22.82
CA ASP A 154 17.65 26.83 24.10
C ASP A 154 16.64 27.97 23.85
N GLY A 155 15.35 27.78 24.13
CA GLY A 155 14.31 28.80 23.99
C GLY A 155 13.03 28.26 23.39
N ASP A 156 11.98 29.08 23.33
CA ASP A 156 10.77 28.70 22.59
C ASP A 156 10.95 29.14 21.12
N ASP A 157 11.31 28.20 20.25
CA ASP A 157 11.69 28.44 18.85
C ASP A 157 10.55 28.19 17.86
N THR A 158 10.67 28.78 16.67
CA THR A 158 9.77 28.51 15.54
C THR A 158 10.57 28.05 14.33
N LEU A 159 10.35 26.81 13.91
CA LEU A 159 11.03 26.18 12.80
C LEU A 159 10.08 26.00 11.62
N ILE A 160 10.45 26.59 10.49
CA ILE A 160 9.74 26.54 9.22
C ILE A 160 10.66 25.83 8.21
N PRO A 161 10.42 24.54 7.91
CA PRO A 161 11.24 23.76 6.98
C PRO A 161 11.24 24.41 5.59
N SER A 162 10.05 24.65 5.03
CA SER A 162 9.92 25.07 3.64
C SER A 162 9.16 26.40 3.43
N ASP A 163 9.43 27.01 2.27
CA ASP A 163 9.05 28.36 1.88
C ASP A 163 7.52 28.59 1.86
N VAL A 164 7.01 29.46 2.73
CA VAL A 164 5.58 29.86 2.77
C VAL A 164 5.30 30.90 1.69
N ASN A 165 5.16 30.45 0.45
CA ASN A 165 4.98 31.35 -0.69
C ASN A 165 3.57 31.98 -0.77
N ILE A 166 3.45 33.25 -0.38
CA ILE A 166 2.30 34.08 -0.73
C ILE A 166 2.38 34.42 -2.23
N ARG A 167 1.84 33.58 -3.12
CA ARG A 167 1.72 34.00 -4.53
C ARG A 167 0.67 35.09 -4.63
N GLN A 168 1.11 36.33 -4.82
CA GLN A 168 0.27 37.39 -5.39
C GLN A 168 -0.22 36.93 -6.77
N SER A 169 -1.40 36.34 -6.82
CA SER A 169 -2.07 36.09 -8.08
C SER A 169 -2.58 37.43 -8.62
N PHE A 170 -2.51 37.63 -9.94
CA PHE A 170 -2.93 38.86 -10.64
C PHE A 170 -4.45 39.15 -10.54
N PHE A 171 -5.19 38.47 -9.66
CA PHE A 171 -6.62 38.60 -9.45
C PHE A 171 -6.97 38.89 -7.99
N LEU A 172 -6.79 40.15 -7.56
CA LEU A 172 -7.52 40.84 -6.47
C LEU A 172 -7.73 40.17 -5.09
N TYR A 173 -7.05 39.07 -4.77
CA TYR A 173 -6.95 38.52 -3.41
C TYR A 173 -5.51 38.02 -3.19
N ASP A 174 -4.90 38.36 -2.06
CA ASP A 174 -3.67 37.70 -1.60
C ASP A 174 -4.01 36.24 -1.33
N PHE A 175 -3.46 35.32 -2.12
CA PHE A 175 -3.57 33.88 -1.91
C PHE A 175 -2.28 33.41 -1.22
N LEU A 176 -2.45 32.73 -0.08
CA LEU A 176 -1.38 32.06 0.64
C LEU A 176 -1.31 30.64 0.08
N PHE A 177 -0.27 30.30 -0.68
CA PHE A 177 -0.06 28.95 -1.19
C PHE A 177 1.06 28.29 -0.39
N PHE A 178 0.74 27.26 0.36
CA PHE A 178 1.73 26.39 0.99
C PHE A 178 2.07 25.29 -0.02
N TYR A 179 3.12 25.48 -0.79
CA TYR A 179 3.68 24.41 -1.61
C TYR A 179 4.93 23.92 -0.90
N GLY A 180 4.87 22.73 -0.33
CA GLY A 180 6.07 21.96 -0.10
C GLY A 180 6.88 21.85 -1.39
N ASP A 181 8.19 21.96 -1.29
CA ASP A 181 9.09 21.84 -2.42
C ASP A 181 9.41 20.36 -2.77
N GLY A 182 8.97 19.43 -1.91
CA GLY A 182 9.15 17.98 -2.03
C GLY A 182 10.51 17.48 -1.54
N SER A 183 11.26 18.31 -0.81
CA SER A 183 12.57 17.99 -0.23
C SER A 183 12.41 17.75 1.27
N PRO A 184 12.78 16.57 1.81
CA PRO A 184 12.61 16.30 3.23
C PRO A 184 13.59 17.11 4.08
N ASP A 185 13.07 17.74 5.14
CA ASP A 185 13.84 18.54 6.08
C ASP A 185 14.05 17.86 7.46
N LEU A 186 15.08 18.28 8.19
CA LEU A 186 15.34 17.85 9.57
C LEU A 186 15.20 19.04 10.53
N LEU A 187 14.26 18.92 11.47
CA LEU A 187 13.96 19.94 12.47
C LEU A 187 14.31 19.42 13.87
N VAL A 188 15.11 20.17 14.61
CA VAL A 188 15.51 19.86 16.00
C VAL A 188 15.23 21.10 16.85
N GLY A 189 14.18 21.05 17.67
CA GLY A 189 13.75 22.16 18.53
C GLY A 189 14.76 22.44 19.63
N GLY A 190 14.88 21.54 20.60
CA GLY A 190 15.86 21.68 21.68
C GLY A 190 15.16 21.88 23.02
N ASP A 191 15.72 22.71 23.91
CA ASP A 191 15.12 22.97 25.23
C ASP A 191 14.12 24.14 25.12
N GLY A 192 12.82 23.91 25.34
CA GLY A 192 11.79 24.95 25.33
C GLY A 192 10.48 24.46 24.75
N ASN A 193 9.49 25.34 24.59
CA ASN A 193 8.22 24.97 23.93
C ASN A 193 8.29 25.40 22.46
N ASP A 194 8.71 24.47 21.61
CA ASP A 194 9.00 24.74 20.22
C ASP A 194 7.76 24.60 19.33
N THR A 195 7.77 25.34 18.23
CA THR A 195 6.70 25.32 17.22
C THR A 195 7.24 24.94 15.86
N TYR A 196 6.67 23.89 15.29
CA TYR A 196 7.02 23.35 13.98
C TYR A 196 5.90 23.62 12.99
N ILE A 197 6.19 24.29 11.88
CA ILE A 197 5.19 24.60 10.84
C ILE A 197 5.38 23.65 9.66
N ILE A 198 4.62 22.57 9.63
CA ILE A 198 4.76 21.50 8.64
C ILE A 198 3.82 21.75 7.47
N VAL A 199 4.39 21.82 6.27
CA VAL A 199 3.67 22.07 5.01
C VAL A 199 3.78 20.91 4.02
N GLU A 200 4.62 19.91 4.31
CA GLU A 200 4.75 18.69 3.54
C GLU A 200 5.00 17.43 4.39
N SER A 201 4.96 16.25 3.77
CA SER A 201 4.94 14.95 4.45
C SER A 201 6.30 14.24 4.51
N GLY A 202 7.41 14.96 4.28
CA GLY A 202 8.78 14.43 4.32
C GLY A 202 9.60 14.86 5.54
N ASP A 203 9.13 15.87 6.26
CA ASP A 203 9.88 16.50 7.34
C ASP A 203 9.96 15.63 8.58
N ARG A 204 11.16 15.58 9.16
CA ARG A 204 11.42 14.84 10.39
C ARG A 204 11.70 15.80 11.53
N ILE A 205 10.88 15.70 12.58
CA ILE A 205 11.10 16.38 13.85
C ILE A 205 11.85 15.45 14.81
N ILE A 206 12.83 15.99 15.54
CA ILE A 206 13.51 15.29 16.63
C ILE A 206 13.37 16.11 17.91
N GLU A 207 12.68 15.53 18.89
CA GLU A 207 12.55 16.11 20.22
C GLU A 207 13.17 15.26 21.33
N ALA A 208 13.63 15.94 22.38
CA ALA A 208 14.21 15.30 23.56
C ALA A 208 13.17 15.11 24.68
N PRO A 209 13.23 14.03 25.48
CA PRO A 209 12.26 13.82 26.55
C PRO A 209 12.30 14.93 27.63
N ASN A 210 11.15 15.53 27.93
CA ASN A 210 10.99 16.64 28.89
C ASN A 210 11.70 17.94 28.49
N ALA A 211 11.85 18.21 27.19
CA ALA A 211 12.47 19.44 26.70
C ALA A 211 11.51 20.64 26.69
N GLY A 212 10.20 20.39 26.58
CA GLY A 212 9.15 21.37 26.85
C GLY A 212 7.78 20.78 26.54
N ILE A 213 6.87 21.63 26.06
CA ILE A 213 5.57 21.25 25.49
C ILE A 213 5.57 21.74 24.05
N ASP A 214 5.74 20.82 23.12
CA ASP A 214 6.03 21.16 21.73
C ASP A 214 4.79 21.08 20.86
N THR A 215 4.74 21.92 19.83
CA THR A 215 3.55 22.11 18.99
C THR A 215 3.86 21.96 17.52
N VAL A 216 3.13 21.08 16.85
CA VAL A 216 3.09 20.98 15.40
C VAL A 216 1.87 21.71 14.86
N ILE A 217 2.08 22.66 13.95
CA ILE A 217 1.04 23.25 13.11
C ILE A 217 1.16 22.62 11.73
N ALA A 218 0.22 21.75 11.39
CA ALA A 218 0.26 20.98 10.16
C ALA A 218 -0.74 21.50 9.12
N TYR A 219 -0.25 21.78 7.91
CA TYR A 219 -1.08 22.09 6.75
C TYR A 219 -1.45 20.84 5.93
N ASN A 220 -1.01 19.66 6.34
CA ASN A 220 -1.36 18.34 5.80
C ASN A 220 -1.77 17.41 6.95
N SER A 221 -2.25 16.19 6.64
CA SER A 221 -2.41 15.21 7.71
C SER A 221 -1.07 14.94 8.38
N TYR A 222 -1.08 14.75 9.69
CA TYR A 222 0.14 14.60 10.47
C TYR A 222 -0.06 13.64 11.65
N SER A 223 0.98 12.86 11.94
CA SER A 223 1.07 11.99 13.11
C SER A 223 2.22 12.48 13.98
N LEU A 224 1.96 12.74 15.26
CA LEU A 224 2.97 13.22 16.19
C LEU A 224 4.07 12.16 16.38
N GLY A 225 5.33 12.59 16.25
CA GLY A 225 6.48 11.79 16.66
C GLY A 225 6.60 11.74 18.18
N ASP A 226 7.55 10.96 18.70
CA ASP A 226 7.83 10.88 20.13
C ASP A 226 8.16 12.26 20.74
N ASN A 227 7.77 12.47 22.01
CA ASN A 227 8.06 13.67 22.79
C ASN A 227 7.44 14.98 22.27
N ILE A 228 6.40 14.90 21.44
CA ILE A 228 5.63 16.07 21.00
C ILE A 228 4.21 15.97 21.54
N GLU A 229 3.70 17.03 22.17
CA GLU A 229 2.42 17.00 22.89
C GLU A 229 1.26 17.56 22.07
N ASN A 230 1.47 18.60 21.27
CA ASN A 230 0.36 19.33 20.65
C ASN A 230 0.37 19.23 19.12
N LEU A 231 -0.82 19.02 18.55
CA LEU A 231 -1.07 19.08 17.11
C LEU A 231 -2.21 20.05 16.80
N THR A 232 -1.97 21.00 15.90
CA THR A 232 -3.00 21.87 15.32
C THR A 232 -3.06 21.66 13.82
N LEU A 233 -4.22 21.24 13.32
CA LEU A 233 -4.51 21.15 11.90
C LEU A 233 -4.87 22.54 11.39
N ALA A 234 -4.11 23.05 10.41
CA ALA A 234 -4.28 24.40 9.90
C ALA A 234 -5.37 24.49 8.82
N GLU A 235 -5.95 25.67 8.66
CA GLU A 235 -7.01 25.94 7.68
C GLU A 235 -6.49 25.94 6.23
N GLN A 236 -7.14 25.19 5.34
CA GLN A 236 -6.90 25.21 3.90
C GLN A 236 -8.03 25.96 3.18
N ARG A 237 -7.73 27.12 2.56
CA ARG A 237 -8.77 27.98 1.96
C ARG A 237 -9.29 27.55 0.58
N ASP A 238 -8.56 26.71 -0.15
CA ASP A 238 -8.88 26.35 -1.55
C ASP A 238 -9.07 24.83 -1.78
N PHE A 239 -8.93 23.99 -0.75
CA PHE A 239 -9.06 22.54 -0.84
C PHE A 239 -10.02 22.04 0.24
N SER A 240 -11.10 21.36 -0.17
CA SER A 240 -12.09 20.77 0.73
C SER A 240 -11.69 19.37 1.20
N SER A 241 -10.40 19.09 1.25
CA SER A 241 -9.87 17.79 1.68
C SER A 241 -9.66 17.85 3.19
N GLY A 242 -10.47 17.08 3.91
CA GLY A 242 -10.27 16.85 5.33
C GLY A 242 -8.87 16.32 5.59
N ILE A 243 -8.04 17.08 6.33
CA ILE A 243 -6.76 16.60 6.85
C ILE A 243 -6.99 15.84 8.15
N SER A 244 -6.11 14.88 8.46
CA SER A 244 -6.22 14.01 9.62
C SER A 244 -5.11 14.27 10.64
N GLY A 245 -5.41 14.11 11.92
CA GLY A 245 -4.45 14.26 13.01
C GLY A 245 -4.33 12.97 13.82
N THR A 246 -3.11 12.55 14.12
CA THR A 246 -2.88 11.41 15.01
C THR A 246 -1.91 11.82 16.11
N GLY A 247 -2.28 11.56 17.36
CA GLY A 247 -1.42 11.72 18.53
C GLY A 247 -0.36 10.62 18.63
N ASN A 248 0.27 10.54 19.78
CA ASN A 248 1.30 9.56 20.13
C ASN A 248 0.95 8.90 21.47
N ARG A 249 1.95 8.49 22.25
CA ARG A 249 1.74 7.79 23.53
C ARG A 249 1.66 8.74 24.75
N LEU A 250 1.62 10.04 24.52
CA LEU A 250 1.59 11.09 25.54
C LEU A 250 0.16 11.61 25.70
N ASP A 251 -0.05 12.43 26.74
CA ASP A 251 -1.30 13.19 26.87
C ASP A 251 -1.29 14.32 25.82
N ASN A 252 -1.92 14.11 24.66
CA ASN A 252 -1.88 15.06 23.55
C ASN A 252 -2.98 16.11 23.58
N ILE A 253 -2.72 17.28 23.01
CA ILE A 253 -3.75 18.27 22.65
C ILE A 253 -3.84 18.33 21.12
N ILE A 254 -4.97 17.90 20.57
CA ILE A 254 -5.20 17.87 19.11
C ILE A 254 -6.38 18.77 18.76
N VAL A 255 -6.15 19.73 17.87
CA VAL A 255 -7.16 20.68 17.40
C VAL A 255 -7.31 20.55 15.88
N GLY A 256 -8.53 20.24 15.44
CA GLY A 256 -8.94 20.19 14.04
C GLY A 256 -9.16 21.58 13.40
N ASN A 257 -9.50 21.57 12.12
CA ASN A 257 -9.78 22.77 11.33
C ASN A 257 -11.27 22.87 10.97
N SER A 258 -11.64 23.64 9.95
CA SER A 258 -13.04 23.80 9.53
C SER A 258 -13.53 22.78 8.49
N SER A 259 -12.70 21.78 8.18
CA SER A 259 -13.01 20.68 7.27
C SER A 259 -13.23 19.40 8.05
N ASN A 260 -13.91 18.42 7.45
CA ASN A 260 -14.14 17.12 8.07
C ASN A 260 -12.81 16.42 8.42
N ASN A 261 -12.39 16.42 9.67
CA ASN A 261 -11.15 15.83 10.13
C ASN A 261 -11.35 14.38 10.58
N THR A 262 -10.28 13.59 10.49
CA THR A 262 -10.17 12.32 11.24
C THR A 262 -9.09 12.51 12.29
N ILE A 263 -9.47 12.41 13.57
CA ILE A 263 -8.57 12.68 14.69
C ILE A 263 -8.51 11.47 15.61
N ARG A 264 -7.28 11.00 15.89
CA ARG A 264 -7.01 9.90 16.83
C ARG A 264 -6.02 10.34 17.90
N GLY A 265 -6.35 10.19 19.17
CA GLY A 265 -5.44 10.50 20.29
C GLY A 265 -4.34 9.44 20.47
N GLN A 266 -4.70 8.17 20.26
CA GLN A 266 -3.88 6.97 20.48
C GLN A 266 -3.81 6.51 21.94
N ALA A 267 -2.76 6.82 22.69
CA ALA A 267 -2.60 6.35 24.06
C ALA A 267 -2.17 7.52 24.93
N GLY A 268 -2.79 7.69 26.09
CA GLY A 268 -2.62 8.90 26.88
C GLY A 268 -3.99 9.40 27.35
N ASN A 269 -4.00 10.53 28.05
CA ASN A 269 -5.22 11.26 28.36
C ASN A 269 -5.31 12.45 27.42
N ASP A 270 -5.93 12.23 26.27
CA ASP A 270 -5.92 13.18 25.17
C ASP A 270 -7.02 14.23 25.31
N PHE A 271 -6.74 15.44 24.84
CA PHE A 271 -7.73 16.48 24.61
C PHE A 271 -7.88 16.70 23.11
N ILE A 272 -9.05 16.37 22.57
CA ILE A 272 -9.37 16.47 21.15
C ILE A 272 -10.52 17.45 20.94
N ASP A 273 -10.32 18.41 20.05
CA ASP A 273 -11.33 19.33 19.52
C ASP A 273 -11.39 19.19 18.00
N GLY A 274 -12.50 18.68 17.46
CA GLY A 274 -12.72 18.48 16.02
C GLY A 274 -12.79 19.78 15.23
N GLY A 275 -13.26 20.86 15.86
CA GLY A 275 -13.41 22.15 15.20
C GLY A 275 -14.74 22.29 14.48
N ALA A 276 -14.72 22.39 13.15
CA ALA A 276 -15.96 22.43 12.37
C ALA A 276 -15.86 21.48 11.19
N GLY A 277 -17.00 20.99 10.73
CA GLY A 277 -17.02 19.90 9.76
C GLY A 277 -17.72 18.70 10.36
N ASN A 278 -17.80 17.62 9.60
CA ASN A 278 -18.31 16.35 10.09
C ASN A 278 -17.10 15.50 10.46
N ASP A 279 -16.71 15.56 11.73
CA ASP A 279 -15.44 15.01 12.20
C ASP A 279 -15.58 13.57 12.68
N LEU A 280 -14.50 12.79 12.55
CA LEU A 280 -14.39 11.45 13.09
C LEU A 280 -13.34 11.44 14.19
N ILE A 281 -13.75 11.17 15.42
CA ILE A 281 -12.93 11.36 16.62
C ILE A 281 -12.82 10.05 17.41
N ALA A 282 -11.59 9.61 17.67
CA ALA A 282 -11.26 8.52 18.59
C ALA A 282 -10.23 9.02 19.62
N GLY A 283 -10.52 8.85 20.90
CA GLY A 283 -9.52 9.13 21.95
C GLY A 283 -8.40 8.11 21.91
N THR A 284 -8.76 6.82 21.94
CA THR A 284 -7.81 5.71 22.02
C THR A 284 -8.08 4.59 21.01
N ASN A 285 -7.13 3.66 20.85
CA ASN A 285 -7.26 2.45 20.02
C ASN A 285 -7.57 1.17 20.83
N ARG A 286 -7.35 1.18 22.15
CA ARG A 286 -7.63 0.06 23.09
C ARG A 286 -7.84 0.52 24.54
N GLY A 287 -7.34 1.72 24.88
CA GLY A 287 -7.12 2.35 26.18
C GLY A 287 -7.50 1.59 27.43
N ILE A 288 -6.50 1.23 28.23
CA ILE A 288 -6.69 0.70 29.58
C ILE A 288 -6.11 1.74 30.55
N GLY A 289 -6.97 2.39 31.34
CA GLY A 289 -6.57 3.44 32.29
C GLY A 289 -6.36 4.85 31.71
N GLU A 290 -7.01 5.16 30.59
CA GLU A 290 -6.94 6.43 29.84
C GLU A 290 -8.25 7.23 29.95
N ILE A 291 -8.15 8.54 30.14
CA ILE A 291 -9.30 9.46 30.20
C ILE A 291 -9.16 10.53 29.12
N ASP A 292 -9.86 10.32 28.02
CA ASP A 292 -9.83 11.24 26.88
C ASP A 292 -10.98 12.25 26.95
N THR A 293 -10.73 13.48 26.55
CA THR A 293 -11.74 14.54 26.41
C THR A 293 -11.96 14.81 24.92
N LEU A 294 -13.19 14.55 24.45
CA LEU A 294 -13.56 14.62 23.03
C LEU A 294 -14.61 15.71 22.83
N THR A 295 -14.34 16.63 21.93
CA THR A 295 -15.24 17.72 21.53
C THR A 295 -15.39 17.65 20.01
N GLY A 296 -16.62 17.48 19.51
CA GLY A 296 -16.89 17.40 18.07
C GLY A 296 -16.78 18.77 17.41
N GLY A 297 -17.38 19.77 18.05
CA GLY A 297 -17.44 21.13 17.56
C GLY A 297 -18.74 21.39 16.81
N SER A 298 -18.65 21.88 15.56
CA SER A 298 -19.84 22.15 14.76
C SER A 298 -19.91 21.31 13.49
N GLY A 299 -20.97 20.52 13.36
CA GLY A 299 -21.28 19.71 12.19
C GLY A 299 -21.91 18.40 12.65
N SER A 300 -21.86 17.37 11.82
CA SER A 300 -22.35 16.03 12.18
C SER A 300 -21.18 15.13 12.51
N ASP A 301 -20.84 15.06 13.79
CA ASP A 301 -19.61 14.41 14.25
C ASP A 301 -19.84 12.94 14.61
N ARG A 302 -18.77 12.15 14.55
CA ARG A 302 -18.79 10.72 14.85
C ARG A 302 -17.71 10.36 15.85
N PHE A 303 -18.15 10.02 17.07
CA PHE A 303 -17.28 9.54 18.14
C PHE A 303 -17.13 8.01 18.07
N ILE A 304 -15.90 7.53 18.05
CA ILE A 304 -15.57 6.10 17.94
C ILE A 304 -15.13 5.58 19.31
N LEU A 305 -15.89 4.63 19.86
CA LEU A 305 -15.63 4.03 21.18
C LEU A 305 -15.40 2.51 21.07
N GLY A 306 -14.99 2.04 19.91
CA GLY A 306 -14.66 0.64 19.63
C GLY A 306 -14.38 0.38 18.15
N SER A 307 -13.57 -0.63 17.88
CA SER A 307 -13.25 -1.11 16.54
C SER A 307 -14.24 -2.21 16.09
N ALA A 308 -13.90 -2.99 15.06
CA ALA A 308 -14.62 -4.22 14.70
C ALA A 308 -14.45 -5.35 15.73
N THR A 309 -13.36 -5.36 16.49
CA THR A 309 -12.98 -6.47 17.40
C THR A 309 -12.80 -6.04 18.85
N THR A 310 -12.72 -4.75 19.14
CA THR A 310 -12.43 -4.22 20.48
C THR A 310 -13.45 -3.17 20.93
N VAL A 311 -13.79 -3.19 22.21
CA VAL A 311 -14.46 -2.08 22.91
C VAL A 311 -13.36 -1.24 23.55
N PHE A 312 -13.32 0.07 23.28
CA PHE A 312 -12.32 0.96 23.87
C PHE A 312 -12.65 1.25 25.34
N TYR A 313 -11.66 1.63 26.16
CA TYR A 313 -11.84 1.88 27.61
C TYR A 313 -12.36 0.67 28.38
N ASN A 314 -12.05 -0.54 27.90
CA ASN A 314 -12.47 -1.78 28.54
C ASN A 314 -11.24 -2.58 28.97
N ASP A 315 -10.92 -2.52 30.26
CA ASP A 315 -9.74 -3.16 30.85
C ASP A 315 -9.84 -4.70 30.97
N GLY A 316 -11.01 -5.28 30.70
CA GLY A 316 -11.26 -6.71 30.80
C GLY A 316 -11.17 -7.27 32.23
N ASN A 317 -11.06 -6.42 33.24
CA ASN A 317 -10.83 -6.81 34.63
C ASN A 317 -12.16 -7.06 35.35
N PRO A 318 -12.45 -8.31 35.73
CA PRO A 318 -13.75 -8.64 36.32
C PRO A 318 -13.89 -8.24 37.81
N THR A 319 -12.87 -7.60 38.40
CA THR A 319 -12.77 -7.45 39.86
C THR A 319 -12.88 -6.03 40.40
N THR A 320 -12.83 -5.01 39.55
CA THR A 320 -12.98 -3.60 39.92
C THR A 320 -13.93 -2.93 38.93
N PRO A 321 -14.91 -2.11 39.39
CA PRO A 321 -15.62 -1.23 38.46
C PRO A 321 -14.61 -0.24 37.88
N GLY A 322 -14.39 -0.25 36.56
CA GLY A 322 -13.53 0.71 35.90
C GLY A 322 -14.16 2.07 35.88
N PHE A 323 -13.64 2.93 36.74
CA PHE A 323 -13.77 4.38 36.65
C PHE A 323 -12.41 5.03 36.35
N GLY A 324 -11.40 4.19 36.04
CA GLY A 324 -10.03 4.62 35.79
C GLY A 324 -9.82 5.10 34.36
N ASP A 325 -10.78 4.80 33.49
CA ASP A 325 -10.77 5.01 32.06
C ASP A 325 -12.18 5.33 31.55
N TYR A 326 -12.28 6.29 30.63
CA TYR A 326 -13.51 6.62 29.88
C TYR A 326 -13.25 7.76 28.88
N ALA A 327 -14.05 7.81 27.81
CA ALA A 327 -14.19 9.01 26.99
C ALA A 327 -15.15 10.03 27.63
N LEU A 328 -14.73 11.29 27.76
CA LEU A 328 -15.59 12.43 28.08
C LEU A 328 -15.97 13.17 26.80
N ILE A 329 -17.19 12.95 26.31
CA ILE A 329 -17.72 13.68 25.15
C ILE A 329 -18.42 14.95 25.65
N THR A 330 -17.97 16.13 25.24
CA THR A 330 -18.33 17.41 25.90
C THR A 330 -19.50 18.16 25.26
N ASP A 331 -19.85 17.88 24.01
CA ASP A 331 -20.78 18.69 23.22
C ASP A 331 -21.79 17.91 22.37
N PHE A 332 -21.99 16.62 22.66
CA PHE A 332 -22.83 15.73 21.87
C PHE A 332 -24.24 16.27 21.58
N ASN A 333 -24.54 16.50 20.30
CA ASN A 333 -25.84 16.87 19.76
C ASN A 333 -26.54 15.66 19.13
N SER A 334 -27.58 15.13 19.77
CA SER A 334 -28.31 13.95 19.30
C SER A 334 -29.01 14.08 17.94
N ASP A 335 -29.18 15.31 17.43
CA ASP A 335 -29.78 15.56 16.12
C ASP A 335 -28.75 15.56 14.98
N GLU A 336 -27.46 15.69 15.30
CA GLU A 336 -26.36 15.87 14.33
C GLU A 336 -25.30 14.79 14.46
N ASP A 337 -24.96 14.39 15.69
CA ASP A 337 -23.81 13.53 16.00
C ASP A 337 -24.18 12.06 16.17
N THR A 338 -23.16 11.21 16.04
CA THR A 338 -23.27 9.78 16.23
C THR A 338 -22.16 9.22 17.11
N ILE A 339 -22.45 8.13 17.82
CA ILE A 339 -21.49 7.33 18.57
C ILE A 339 -21.46 5.93 17.93
N ARG A 340 -20.26 5.43 17.66
CA ARG A 340 -20.01 4.06 17.20
C ARG A 340 -19.54 3.19 18.34
N LEU A 341 -20.18 2.03 18.49
CA LEU A 341 -19.87 1.02 19.49
C LEU A 341 -19.60 -0.33 18.83
N ASN A 342 -18.74 -1.13 19.46
CA ASN A 342 -18.47 -2.50 19.06
C ASN A 342 -19.52 -3.48 19.63
N GLY A 343 -19.91 -4.51 18.89
CA GLY A 343 -20.79 -5.56 19.41
C GLY A 343 -22.28 -5.23 19.38
N ARG A 344 -23.09 -5.87 20.23
CA ARG A 344 -24.55 -5.77 20.15
C ARG A 344 -25.06 -4.64 21.01
N ARG A 345 -26.19 -4.05 20.59
CA ARG A 345 -26.94 -3.06 21.39
C ARG A 345 -27.28 -3.56 22.80
N THR A 346 -27.50 -4.87 22.96
CA THR A 346 -27.77 -5.51 24.26
C THR A 346 -26.57 -5.58 25.19
N ASP A 347 -25.37 -5.23 24.72
CA ASP A 347 -24.16 -5.26 25.52
C ASP A 347 -23.95 -3.93 26.24
N TYR A 348 -24.77 -2.91 25.96
CA TYR A 348 -24.63 -1.57 26.51
C TYR A 348 -25.85 -1.08 27.29
N TYR A 349 -25.62 -0.18 28.25
CA TYR A 349 -26.69 0.55 28.90
C TYR A 349 -26.29 1.95 29.36
N LEU A 350 -27.29 2.81 29.53
CA LEU A 350 -27.12 4.20 29.92
C LEU A 350 -27.67 4.43 31.34
N VAL A 351 -26.93 5.19 32.15
CA VAL A 351 -27.36 5.70 33.46
C VAL A 351 -26.88 7.13 33.66
N ALA A 352 -27.37 7.81 34.71
CA ALA A 352 -26.80 9.10 35.09
C ALA A 352 -25.36 8.91 35.60
N SER A 353 -24.47 9.84 35.25
CA SER A 353 -23.09 9.82 35.73
C SER A 353 -23.01 9.77 37.27
N PRO A 354 -22.16 8.89 37.86
CA PRO A 354 -21.97 8.80 39.30
C PRO A 354 -21.48 10.09 39.97
N GLU A 355 -21.77 10.25 41.26
CA GLU A 355 -21.25 11.35 42.07
C GLU A 355 -19.72 11.26 42.17
N GLY A 356 -19.02 12.32 41.78
CA GLY A 356 -17.55 12.39 41.78
C GLY A 356 -16.92 12.32 40.39
N LEU A 357 -17.70 11.94 39.37
CA LEU A 357 -17.31 12.01 37.96
C LEU A 357 -17.94 13.23 37.26
N PRO A 358 -17.47 13.61 36.05
CA PRO A 358 -18.11 14.65 35.24
C PRO A 358 -19.62 14.41 35.08
N ALA A 359 -20.41 15.49 35.08
CA ALA A 359 -21.85 15.39 34.89
C ALA A 359 -22.17 14.97 33.45
N GLY A 360 -23.17 14.10 33.25
CA GLY A 360 -23.57 13.61 31.93
C GLY A 360 -24.33 12.28 32.01
N THR A 361 -24.51 11.65 30.85
CA THR A 361 -25.03 10.27 30.73
C THR A 361 -23.86 9.32 30.65
N ALA A 362 -23.74 8.39 31.59
CA ALA A 362 -22.71 7.37 31.60
C ALA A 362 -23.16 6.15 30.76
N LEU A 363 -22.32 5.75 29.82
CA LEU A 363 -22.45 4.57 28.98
C LEU A 363 -21.59 3.44 29.55
N TYR A 364 -22.23 2.31 29.87
CA TYR A 364 -21.55 1.13 30.39
C TYR A 364 -21.60 -0.03 29.39
N TYR A 365 -20.55 -0.84 29.40
CA TYR A 365 -20.48 -2.15 28.75
C TYR A 365 -20.72 -3.28 29.74
N ARG A 366 -21.56 -4.25 29.35
CA ARG A 366 -21.95 -5.39 30.18
C ARG A 366 -20.96 -6.54 30.01
N GLN A 367 -20.30 -6.92 31.10
CA GLN A 367 -19.51 -8.16 31.14
C GLN A 367 -20.27 -9.27 31.88
N GLN A 368 -20.56 -10.39 31.21
CA GLN A 368 -21.30 -11.50 31.80
C GLN A 368 -20.57 -12.10 33.02
N GLY A 369 -21.09 -11.84 34.22
CA GLY A 369 -20.56 -12.41 35.48
C GLY A 369 -19.50 -11.55 36.19
N ALA A 370 -19.24 -10.33 35.71
CA ALA A 370 -18.27 -9.37 36.23
C ALA A 370 -18.93 -8.01 36.60
N THR A 371 -18.14 -7.04 37.07
CA THR A 371 -18.57 -5.63 37.19
C THR A 371 -18.67 -4.98 35.82
N ASP A 372 -19.73 -4.20 35.59
CA ASP A 372 -19.92 -3.45 34.34
C ASP A 372 -18.91 -2.29 34.24
N GLU A 373 -18.42 -2.02 33.04
CA GLU A 373 -17.31 -1.10 32.77
C GLU A 373 -17.79 0.24 32.19
N LEU A 374 -17.24 1.37 32.66
CA LEU A 374 -17.60 2.70 32.15
C LEU A 374 -16.83 3.00 30.86
N ILE A 375 -17.54 3.15 29.75
CA ILE A 375 -16.93 3.43 28.45
C ILE A 375 -16.87 4.93 28.16
N ALA A 376 -17.94 5.65 28.50
CA ALA A 376 -18.01 7.08 28.23
C ALA A 376 -18.94 7.83 29.18
N ILE A 377 -18.66 9.12 29.36
CA ILE A 377 -19.57 10.10 29.91
C ILE A 377 -19.92 11.09 28.80
N ILE A 378 -21.20 11.12 28.44
CA ILE A 378 -21.70 11.91 27.31
C ILE A 378 -22.44 13.13 27.87
N GLN A 379 -21.92 14.32 27.57
CA GLN A 379 -22.56 15.59 27.87
C GLN A 379 -23.47 15.96 26.70
N SER A 380 -24.77 15.77 26.89
CA SER A 380 -25.77 16.18 25.92
C SER A 380 -26.85 17.05 26.56
N THR A 381 -27.43 17.92 25.75
CA THR A 381 -28.57 18.76 26.16
C THR A 381 -29.90 18.00 26.16
N THR A 382 -29.96 16.86 25.47
CA THR A 382 -31.11 15.96 25.40
C THR A 382 -30.85 14.68 26.19
N ALA A 383 -31.93 14.01 26.60
CA ALA A 383 -31.81 12.70 27.24
C ALA A 383 -31.51 11.63 26.19
N LEU A 384 -30.49 10.83 26.42
CA LEU A 384 -30.07 9.78 25.48
C LEU A 384 -30.78 8.45 25.75
N ASP A 385 -31.07 7.73 24.67
CA ASP A 385 -31.62 6.37 24.67
C ASP A 385 -30.77 5.51 23.74
N ILE A 386 -30.29 4.38 24.27
CA ILE A 386 -29.43 3.44 23.56
C ILE A 386 -30.11 2.82 22.34
N ASN A 387 -31.42 3.00 22.14
CA ASN A 387 -32.19 2.46 21.00
C ASN A 387 -32.32 3.43 19.82
N GLU A 388 -31.89 4.68 19.98
CA GLU A 388 -31.99 5.69 18.92
C GLU A 388 -30.88 5.53 17.86
N ALA A 389 -31.04 6.23 16.74
CA ALA A 389 -30.20 6.10 15.54
C ALA A 389 -28.79 6.69 15.71
N TYR A 390 -28.61 7.63 16.64
CA TYR A 390 -27.29 8.19 16.93
C TYR A 390 -26.34 7.21 17.63
N PHE A 391 -26.84 6.07 18.12
CA PHE A 391 -25.98 4.94 18.47
C PHE A 391 -25.95 3.92 17.34
N SER A 392 -24.77 3.79 16.72
CA SER A 392 -24.47 2.77 15.74
C SER A 392 -23.64 1.64 16.36
N PHE A 393 -23.90 0.41 15.92
CA PHE A 393 -23.31 -0.79 16.47
C PHE A 393 -22.71 -1.60 15.33
N ASN A 394 -21.49 -2.07 15.53
CA ASN A 394 -20.88 -3.04 14.62
C ASN A 394 -21.52 -4.39 14.90
N ASN A 395 -22.62 -4.68 14.21
CA ASN A 395 -23.28 -5.98 14.24
C ASN A 395 -22.32 -7.02 13.63
N ASN A 396 -21.51 -7.69 14.45
CA ASN A 396 -20.69 -8.85 14.08
C ASN A 396 -19.92 -8.70 12.73
N GLY A 397 -19.23 -7.59 12.47
CA GLY A 397 -18.29 -7.50 11.33
C GLY A 397 -18.87 -7.17 9.93
N ALA A 398 -20.19 -7.00 9.76
CA ALA A 398 -20.78 -6.79 8.43
C ALA A 398 -20.43 -5.46 7.71
N ASN A 399 -19.91 -4.47 8.44
CA ASN A 399 -19.57 -3.15 7.89
C ASN A 399 -18.19 -2.71 8.37
N LEU A 400 -17.23 -2.75 7.46
CA LEU A 400 -15.88 -2.22 7.64
C LEU A 400 -15.81 -0.78 7.13
N SER A 401 -15.18 0.08 7.92
CA SER A 401 -14.87 1.45 7.50
C SER A 401 -13.38 1.53 7.19
N LEU A 402 -13.02 2.00 5.99
CA LEU A 402 -11.63 2.20 5.60
C LEU A 402 -10.91 3.25 6.45
N PHE A 403 -11.66 4.09 7.18
CA PHE A 403 -11.12 5.03 8.15
C PHE A 403 -10.69 4.34 9.47
N GLU A 404 -10.93 3.04 9.64
CA GLU A 404 -10.58 2.28 10.84
C GLU A 404 -9.33 1.43 10.65
N LEU A 405 -8.69 1.52 9.47
CA LEU A 405 -7.41 0.89 9.19
C LEU A 405 -6.32 1.51 10.08
N ASP A 406 -5.72 0.69 10.94
CA ASP A 406 -4.80 1.12 11.99
C ASP A 406 -3.43 0.41 11.96
N GLY A 407 -3.20 -0.41 10.94
CA GLY A 407 -2.00 -1.23 10.80
C GLY A 407 -2.17 -2.66 11.30
N SER A 408 -3.13 -2.91 12.20
CA SER A 408 -3.42 -4.25 12.75
C SER A 408 -4.58 -4.95 12.05
N ASN A 409 -5.44 -4.20 11.37
CA ASN A 409 -6.61 -4.68 10.62
C ASN A 409 -6.56 -4.29 9.13
N GLY A 410 -5.36 -3.91 8.67
CA GLY A 410 -5.09 -3.32 7.37
C GLY A 410 -4.58 -1.88 7.49
N PHE A 411 -4.22 -1.28 6.36
CA PHE A 411 -3.56 0.03 6.31
C PHE A 411 -3.88 0.79 5.01
N THR A 412 -3.57 2.08 5.01
CA THR A 412 -3.75 2.94 3.83
C THR A 412 -2.42 3.17 3.12
N LEU A 413 -2.39 2.96 1.81
CA LEU A 413 -1.31 3.34 0.91
C LEU A 413 -1.60 4.71 0.29
N GLN A 414 -0.76 5.69 0.57
CA GLN A 414 -1.00 7.08 0.17
C GLN A 414 -0.07 7.47 -0.99
N GLY A 415 -0.68 7.90 -2.09
CA GLY A 415 0.04 8.42 -3.25
C GLY A 415 0.58 9.84 -3.03
N ASP A 416 1.35 10.31 -4.00
CA ASP A 416 2.09 11.58 -3.93
C ASP A 416 1.48 12.65 -4.84
N PHE A 417 1.72 13.93 -4.51
CA PHE A 417 1.18 15.05 -5.27
C PHE A 417 1.73 15.08 -6.70
N GLY A 418 0.82 14.93 -7.68
CA GLY A 418 1.18 14.85 -9.10
C GLY A 418 1.41 13.43 -9.63
N PHE A 419 1.38 12.42 -8.75
CA PHE A 419 1.47 11.00 -9.10
C PHE A 419 0.32 10.19 -8.46
N PRO A 420 -0.94 10.37 -8.91
CA PRO A 420 -2.10 9.69 -8.33
C PRO A 420 -1.93 8.17 -8.27
N ALA A 421 -1.90 7.57 -7.07
CA ALA A 421 -1.86 6.12 -6.88
C ALA A 421 -3.27 5.48 -6.88
N GLY A 422 -3.36 4.16 -7.00
CA GLY A 422 -4.64 3.43 -6.87
C GLY A 422 -5.51 3.46 -8.12
N ASN A 423 -4.91 3.64 -9.31
CA ASN A 423 -5.64 3.51 -10.58
C ASN A 423 -5.90 2.04 -10.93
N SER A 424 -4.92 1.19 -10.66
CA SER A 424 -4.96 -0.26 -10.79
C SER A 424 -4.20 -0.82 -9.59
N VAL A 425 -4.69 -1.91 -9.02
CA VAL A 425 -4.10 -2.59 -7.87
C VAL A 425 -4.13 -4.08 -8.14
N SER A 426 -3.14 -4.81 -7.63
CA SER A 426 -3.09 -6.27 -7.71
C SER A 426 -2.15 -6.81 -6.63
N SER A 427 -2.31 -8.07 -6.24
CA SER A 427 -1.19 -8.82 -5.67
C SER A 427 -0.04 -8.84 -6.67
N ALA A 428 1.18 -8.76 -6.17
CA ALA A 428 2.39 -8.97 -6.95
C ALA A 428 2.91 -10.41 -6.82
N GLY A 429 2.38 -11.21 -5.89
CA GLY A 429 3.01 -12.44 -5.40
C GLY A 429 4.27 -12.15 -4.59
N ASP A 430 5.05 -13.17 -4.24
CA ASP A 430 6.32 -12.99 -3.52
C ASP A 430 7.47 -12.58 -4.46
N VAL A 431 7.65 -11.26 -4.66
CA VAL A 431 8.63 -10.69 -5.60
C VAL A 431 10.05 -10.73 -5.01
N ASN A 432 10.17 -10.75 -3.68
CA ASN A 432 11.44 -10.68 -2.98
C ASN A 432 11.88 -12.04 -2.36
N GLY A 433 11.04 -13.07 -2.43
CA GLY A 433 11.27 -14.42 -1.92
C GLY A 433 11.35 -14.53 -0.40
N ASP A 434 10.67 -13.66 0.33
CA ASP A 434 10.64 -13.69 1.80
C ASP A 434 9.49 -14.52 2.39
N GLY A 435 8.63 -15.07 1.53
CA GLY A 435 7.50 -15.93 1.86
C GLY A 435 6.20 -15.18 2.15
N PHE A 436 6.16 -13.86 2.00
CA PHE A 436 4.94 -13.06 2.09
C PHE A 436 4.50 -12.60 0.70
N ASP A 437 3.20 -12.49 0.47
CA ASP A 437 2.72 -11.89 -0.77
C ASP A 437 3.01 -10.38 -0.78
N ASP A 438 3.45 -9.87 -1.92
CA ASP A 438 3.69 -8.44 -2.13
C ASP A 438 2.52 -7.78 -2.86
N LEU A 439 2.52 -6.45 -2.88
CA LEU A 439 1.49 -5.65 -3.54
C LEU A 439 2.07 -4.85 -4.69
N ILE A 440 1.29 -4.66 -5.76
CA ILE A 440 1.58 -3.66 -6.79
C ILE A 440 0.44 -2.66 -6.96
N VAL A 441 0.80 -1.37 -6.93
CA VAL A 441 -0.12 -0.24 -7.11
C VAL A 441 0.31 0.60 -8.31
N GLY A 442 -0.58 0.70 -9.29
CA GLY A 442 -0.43 1.55 -10.48
C GLY A 442 -0.77 3.00 -10.17
N GLY A 443 0.18 3.90 -10.47
CA GLY A 443 0.03 5.34 -10.32
C GLY A 443 0.14 6.11 -11.64
N GLY A 444 -0.74 7.09 -11.85
CA GLY A 444 -0.73 7.97 -13.01
C GLY A 444 0.26 9.12 -12.87
N SER A 445 0.42 9.91 -13.94
CA SER A 445 1.01 11.24 -13.89
C SER A 445 -0.08 12.31 -14.07
N ASP A 446 0.01 13.44 -13.34
CA ASP A 446 -0.84 14.60 -13.61
C ASP A 446 -0.49 15.19 -15.00
N VAL A 447 -1.49 15.16 -15.89
CA VAL A 447 -1.44 15.61 -17.28
C VAL A 447 -0.92 17.06 -17.41
N VAL A 448 -1.08 17.88 -16.36
CA VAL A 448 -0.65 19.28 -16.37
C VAL A 448 0.89 19.42 -16.30
N ARG A 449 1.61 18.45 -15.71
CA ARG A 449 3.02 18.64 -15.30
C ARG A 449 4.07 17.92 -16.14
N ARG A 450 3.67 17.11 -17.14
CA ARG A 450 4.59 16.44 -18.08
C ARG A 450 5.58 15.46 -17.40
N GLY A 451 5.18 14.82 -16.29
CA GLY A 451 6.00 13.87 -15.54
C GLY A 451 6.01 12.45 -16.13
N VAL A 452 6.82 11.57 -15.53
CA VAL A 452 6.82 10.11 -15.73
C VAL A 452 5.74 9.45 -14.86
N SER A 453 5.08 8.39 -15.31
CA SER A 453 4.18 7.62 -14.45
C SER A 453 4.97 6.84 -13.39
N ARG A 454 4.34 6.52 -12.26
CA ARG A 454 4.95 5.71 -11.19
C ARG A 454 4.09 4.50 -10.87
N SER A 455 4.72 3.37 -10.62
CA SER A 455 4.06 2.24 -9.94
C SER A 455 4.85 1.90 -8.70
N TYR A 456 4.22 1.23 -7.77
CA TYR A 456 4.78 1.00 -6.44
C TYR A 456 4.64 -0.49 -6.15
N VAL A 457 5.76 -1.14 -5.84
CA VAL A 457 5.76 -2.49 -5.27
C VAL A 457 6.02 -2.34 -3.78
N ILE A 458 5.17 -2.93 -2.95
CA ILE A 458 5.25 -2.87 -1.49
C ILE A 458 5.46 -4.29 -0.99
N PHE A 459 6.52 -4.50 -0.20
CA PHE A 459 6.82 -5.84 0.29
C PHE A 459 5.92 -6.25 1.46
N GLY A 460 5.45 -7.50 1.43
CA GLY A 460 4.80 -8.17 2.55
C GLY A 460 5.74 -8.29 3.75
N GLN A 461 5.17 -8.48 4.95
CA GLN A 461 5.95 -8.70 6.17
C GLN A 461 5.08 -9.21 7.33
N ALA A 462 5.65 -10.05 8.19
CA ALA A 462 5.00 -10.49 9.44
C ALA A 462 4.77 -9.39 10.49
N SER A 463 5.46 -8.24 10.39
CA SER A 463 5.25 -7.12 11.32
C SER A 463 4.07 -6.25 10.89
N GLU A 464 3.33 -5.74 11.88
CA GLU A 464 2.25 -4.76 11.65
C GLU A 464 2.77 -3.59 10.80
N PHE A 465 2.04 -3.26 9.74
CA PHE A 465 2.32 -2.10 8.91
C PHE A 465 1.89 -0.83 9.65
N ASP A 466 2.52 0.31 9.35
CA ASP A 466 1.98 1.59 9.78
C ASP A 466 0.57 1.78 9.20
N ALA A 467 -0.35 2.33 9.99
CA ALA A 467 -1.72 2.64 9.56
C ALA A 467 -1.79 3.43 8.25
N ASN A 468 -0.77 4.24 7.97
CA ASN A 468 -0.64 5.05 6.76
C ASN A 468 0.78 4.95 6.21
N VAL A 469 0.92 4.26 5.08
CA VAL A 469 2.20 4.10 4.37
C VAL A 469 2.28 5.12 3.24
N GLN A 470 3.31 5.96 3.27
CA GLN A 470 3.61 6.90 2.18
C GLN A 470 4.35 6.17 1.05
N LEU A 471 3.74 6.06 -0.12
CA LEU A 471 4.35 5.39 -1.27
C LEU A 471 5.61 6.09 -1.79
N ALA A 472 5.78 7.38 -1.48
CA ALA A 472 6.98 8.14 -1.81
C ALA A 472 8.23 7.73 -0.99
N ASN A 473 8.03 7.07 0.16
CA ASN A 473 9.08 6.72 1.12
C ASN A 473 9.63 5.30 0.93
N LEU A 474 9.23 4.58 -0.13
CA LEU A 474 9.78 3.26 -0.45
C LEU A 474 11.28 3.36 -0.74
N ASP A 475 12.07 2.51 -0.09
CA ASP A 475 13.53 2.65 -0.02
C ASP A 475 14.33 1.45 -0.59
N GLY A 476 13.64 0.43 -1.08
CA GLY A 476 14.22 -0.83 -1.57
C GLY A 476 14.21 -1.96 -0.53
N ASN A 477 13.99 -1.67 0.76
CA ASN A 477 13.83 -2.66 1.82
C ASN A 477 12.36 -2.94 2.16
N ASN A 478 11.49 -1.93 2.03
CA ASN A 478 10.04 -2.04 2.28
C ASN A 478 9.21 -2.02 0.97
N GLY A 479 9.89 -2.18 -0.17
CA GLY A 479 9.32 -2.02 -1.50
C GLY A 479 10.11 -1.02 -2.34
N PHE A 480 9.67 -0.75 -3.57
CA PHE A 480 10.35 0.14 -4.49
C PHE A 480 9.40 0.87 -5.45
N ILE A 481 9.88 1.98 -6.00
CA ILE A 481 9.15 2.81 -6.98
C ILE A 481 9.61 2.44 -8.38
N ILE A 482 8.68 2.06 -9.25
CA ILE A 482 8.91 1.84 -10.68
C ILE A 482 8.63 3.15 -11.42
N GLU A 483 9.63 3.67 -12.13
CA GLU A 483 9.53 4.91 -12.89
C GLU A 483 9.40 4.64 -14.40
N GLY A 484 8.42 5.32 -15.01
CA GLY A 484 8.23 5.36 -16.46
C GLY A 484 9.44 5.91 -17.23
N ILE A 485 9.45 5.69 -18.54
CA ILE A 485 10.61 5.94 -19.41
C ILE A 485 10.65 7.39 -19.90
N ASP A 486 9.52 7.96 -20.30
CA ASP A 486 9.46 9.26 -20.97
C ASP A 486 8.48 10.22 -20.27
N ASN A 487 8.80 11.52 -20.36
CA ASN A 487 7.80 12.57 -20.11
C ASN A 487 6.59 12.27 -21.02
N TYR A 488 5.37 12.27 -20.48
CA TYR A 488 4.12 11.90 -21.16
C TYR A 488 3.76 10.41 -21.21
N ASP A 489 4.38 9.54 -20.41
CA ASP A 489 3.71 8.30 -20.00
C ASP A 489 2.41 8.70 -19.25
N PHE A 490 1.25 8.30 -19.78
CA PHE A 490 -0.04 8.88 -19.39
C PHE A 490 -0.59 8.37 -18.04
N SER A 491 -1.66 9.03 -17.59
CA SER A 491 -2.36 8.93 -16.30
C SER A 491 -2.99 7.57 -15.92
N ASN A 492 -2.82 6.52 -16.74
CA ASN A 492 -3.53 5.24 -16.56
C ASN A 492 -2.54 4.06 -16.67
N VAL A 493 -1.85 3.78 -15.57
CA VAL A 493 -0.98 2.61 -15.44
C VAL A 493 -1.81 1.43 -14.96
N LEU A 494 -1.67 0.31 -15.67
CA LEU A 494 -2.29 -0.97 -15.37
C LEU A 494 -1.24 -1.87 -14.76
N VAL A 495 -1.55 -2.54 -13.67
CA VAL A 495 -0.62 -3.44 -12.97
C VAL A 495 -1.27 -4.79 -12.70
N SER A 496 -0.45 -5.82 -12.66
CA SER A 496 -0.83 -7.18 -12.24
C SER A 496 0.45 -7.96 -11.91
N SER A 497 0.35 -9.02 -11.12
CA SER A 497 1.41 -10.05 -11.10
C SER A 497 1.56 -10.65 -12.50
N ALA A 498 2.80 -10.99 -12.86
CA ALA A 498 3.09 -11.82 -14.03
C ALA A 498 3.13 -13.31 -13.67
N GLY A 499 3.18 -13.65 -12.38
CA GLY A 499 3.63 -14.97 -11.93
C GLY A 499 5.15 -15.15 -12.08
N ASP A 500 5.65 -16.36 -11.92
CA ASP A 500 7.06 -16.69 -12.15
C ASP A 500 7.25 -17.08 -13.63
N ILE A 501 7.37 -16.07 -14.49
CA ILE A 501 7.46 -16.30 -15.94
C ILE A 501 8.84 -16.80 -16.37
N ASN A 502 9.82 -16.70 -15.46
CA ASN A 502 11.22 -17.01 -15.74
C ASN A 502 11.73 -18.26 -14.97
N GLY A 503 10.91 -18.82 -14.09
CA GLY A 503 11.14 -20.05 -13.35
C GLY A 503 12.25 -19.96 -12.29
N ASP A 504 12.58 -18.76 -11.81
CA ASP A 504 13.60 -18.57 -10.78
C ASP A 504 13.06 -18.64 -9.35
N GLY A 505 11.75 -18.83 -9.20
CA GLY A 505 11.04 -18.98 -7.95
C GLY A 505 10.62 -17.66 -7.30
N PHE A 506 10.77 -16.52 -7.99
CA PHE A 506 10.26 -15.23 -7.53
C PHE A 506 9.13 -14.78 -8.44
N ALA A 507 8.10 -14.17 -7.86
CA ALA A 507 7.04 -13.58 -8.66
C ALA A 507 7.56 -12.36 -9.44
N ASP A 508 7.14 -12.24 -10.70
CA ASP A 508 7.46 -11.10 -11.56
C ASP A 508 6.25 -10.16 -11.64
N VAL A 509 6.47 -8.88 -12.02
CA VAL A 509 5.39 -7.88 -12.07
C VAL A 509 5.19 -7.27 -13.46
N LEU A 510 3.92 -7.03 -13.82
CA LEU A 510 3.49 -6.44 -15.08
C LEU A 510 3.10 -4.97 -14.92
N ILE A 511 3.56 -4.13 -15.85
CA ILE A 511 3.24 -2.71 -15.91
C ILE A 511 2.81 -2.37 -17.34
N GLY A 512 1.51 -2.17 -17.54
CA GLY A 512 0.94 -1.67 -18.79
C GLY A 512 0.82 -0.15 -18.79
N THR A 513 1.36 0.51 -19.82
CA THR A 513 1.24 1.97 -19.96
C THR A 513 0.53 2.36 -21.24
N SER A 514 -0.31 3.40 -21.18
CA SER A 514 -0.79 4.09 -22.37
C SER A 514 0.32 5.03 -22.84
N GLY A 515 0.96 4.68 -23.95
CA GLY A 515 2.38 4.97 -24.20
C GLY A 515 2.84 6.43 -24.39
N SER A 516 4.17 6.57 -24.49
CA SER A 516 4.88 7.83 -24.71
C SER A 516 5.61 7.92 -26.05
N SER A 517 5.84 9.17 -26.43
CA SER A 517 6.30 9.60 -27.75
C SER A 517 7.79 9.34 -27.99
N ARG A 518 8.16 8.53 -28.99
CA ARG A 518 9.50 8.60 -29.58
C ARG A 518 9.67 9.83 -30.48
N GLY A 519 9.97 10.98 -29.86
CA GLY A 519 10.85 12.06 -30.33
C GLY A 519 10.74 12.71 -31.72
N ASN A 520 9.85 12.29 -32.62
CA ASN A 520 9.80 12.85 -33.97
C ASN A 520 8.89 14.07 -34.04
N PHE A 521 9.34 15.11 -34.74
CA PHE A 521 8.54 16.25 -35.14
C PHE A 521 8.31 16.17 -36.66
N ASP A 522 7.12 16.51 -37.13
CA ASP A 522 6.86 16.70 -38.54
C ASP A 522 7.62 17.94 -39.06
N ASN A 523 7.62 18.13 -40.38
CA ASN A 523 8.28 19.27 -41.03
C ASN A 523 7.67 20.64 -40.66
N TYR A 524 6.63 20.68 -39.82
CA TYR A 524 5.97 21.89 -39.31
C TYR A 524 6.26 22.13 -37.82
N GLY A 525 7.03 21.26 -37.16
CA GLY A 525 7.33 21.35 -35.73
C GLY A 525 6.25 20.77 -34.82
N ASN A 526 5.29 20.02 -35.36
CA ASN A 526 4.31 19.27 -34.56
C ASN A 526 4.87 17.89 -34.22
N ARG A 527 4.66 17.43 -32.99
CA ARG A 527 5.12 16.11 -32.55
C ARG A 527 4.35 14.99 -33.26
N ILE A 528 5.06 13.99 -33.76
CA ILE A 528 4.52 12.75 -34.34
C ILE A 528 4.32 11.76 -33.18
N TYR A 529 3.08 11.38 -32.93
CA TYR A 529 2.72 10.35 -31.94
C TYR A 529 2.92 8.97 -32.60
N ASN A 530 3.99 8.26 -32.24
CA ASN A 530 4.09 6.83 -32.52
C ASN A 530 3.53 6.11 -31.28
N SER A 531 2.27 5.67 -31.34
CA SER A 531 1.57 5.02 -30.22
C SER A 531 1.38 3.55 -30.54
N GLY A 532 2.12 2.71 -29.84
CA GLY A 532 1.93 1.27 -29.81
C GLY A 532 1.80 0.80 -28.37
N THR A 533 1.25 -0.40 -28.18
CA THR A 533 1.16 -1.06 -26.89
C THR A 533 2.54 -1.16 -26.24
N GLN A 534 2.66 -0.71 -24.99
CA GLN A 534 3.87 -0.80 -24.17
C GLN A 534 3.49 -1.46 -22.85
N VAL A 535 4.01 -2.66 -22.64
CA VAL A 535 3.92 -3.39 -21.38
C VAL A 535 5.35 -3.71 -20.94
N TYR A 536 5.60 -3.70 -19.65
CA TYR A 536 6.90 -4.00 -19.08
C TYR A 536 6.75 -5.14 -18.09
N VAL A 537 7.74 -6.03 -18.08
CA VAL A 537 7.92 -7.03 -17.05
C VAL A 537 9.15 -6.66 -16.26
N VAL A 538 9.05 -6.64 -14.94
CA VAL A 538 10.20 -6.50 -14.02
C VAL A 538 10.33 -7.81 -13.26
N PHE A 539 11.54 -8.37 -13.25
CA PHE A 539 11.77 -9.65 -12.58
C PHE A 539 11.94 -9.51 -11.07
N GLY A 540 11.38 -10.46 -10.33
CA GLY A 540 11.60 -10.67 -8.91
C GLY A 540 13.04 -11.09 -8.59
N LYS A 541 13.43 -10.96 -7.32
CA LYS A 541 14.73 -11.42 -6.80
C LYS A 541 14.81 -11.33 -5.27
N ALA A 542 15.62 -12.22 -4.69
CA ALA A 542 15.85 -12.30 -3.24
C ALA A 542 16.23 -10.99 -2.51
N THR A 543 17.13 -10.16 -3.07
CA THR A 543 17.61 -8.94 -2.38
C THR A 543 18.14 -7.88 -3.36
N GLY A 544 18.30 -6.65 -2.86
CA GLY A 544 19.03 -5.57 -3.54
C GLY A 544 18.20 -4.84 -4.60
N PHE A 545 16.90 -4.66 -4.35
CA PHE A 545 16.12 -3.67 -5.08
C PHE A 545 16.62 -2.27 -4.72
N ASP A 546 16.84 -1.46 -5.74
CA ASP A 546 17.06 -0.03 -5.53
C ASP A 546 15.70 0.60 -5.18
N ALA A 547 15.70 1.66 -4.36
CA ALA A 547 14.48 2.44 -4.07
C ALA A 547 13.70 2.88 -5.32
N ARG A 548 14.41 3.01 -6.46
CA ARG A 548 13.83 3.39 -7.75
C ARG A 548 14.32 2.46 -8.86
N VAL A 549 13.38 1.81 -9.55
CA VAL A 549 13.61 0.98 -10.72
C VAL A 549 13.15 1.72 -11.97
N ASN A 550 14.08 2.03 -12.87
CA ASN A 550 13.76 2.72 -14.12
C ASN A 550 13.53 1.72 -15.26
N LEU A 551 12.34 1.73 -15.85
CA LEU A 551 11.95 0.80 -16.92
C LEU A 551 12.83 0.89 -18.18
N ALA A 552 13.58 1.99 -18.37
CA ALA A 552 14.53 2.13 -19.47
C ALA A 552 15.79 1.25 -19.31
N THR A 553 16.00 0.69 -18.12
CA THR A 553 17.17 -0.13 -17.78
C THR A 553 16.93 -1.63 -17.95
N LEU A 554 15.73 -2.03 -18.36
CA LEU A 554 15.41 -3.43 -18.63
C LEU A 554 16.22 -3.97 -19.81
N ASP A 555 16.93 -5.08 -19.58
CA ASP A 555 17.90 -5.64 -20.53
C ASP A 555 17.70 -7.13 -20.86
N GLY A 556 16.65 -7.74 -20.32
CA GLY A 556 16.33 -9.17 -20.44
C GLY A 556 16.85 -10.01 -19.27
N SER A 557 17.71 -9.47 -18.40
CA SER A 557 18.17 -10.13 -17.17
C SER A 557 17.49 -9.62 -15.90
N ASN A 558 16.90 -8.43 -15.96
CA ASN A 558 16.16 -7.77 -14.88
C ASN A 558 14.71 -7.46 -15.29
N GLY A 559 14.22 -8.12 -16.35
CA GLY A 559 12.95 -7.85 -17.00
C GLY A 559 13.11 -7.36 -18.45
N PHE A 560 11.99 -7.10 -19.12
CA PHE A 560 11.96 -6.72 -20.54
C PHE A 560 10.71 -5.92 -20.90
N ALA A 561 10.74 -5.29 -22.08
CA ALA A 561 9.58 -4.58 -22.62
C ALA A 561 8.86 -5.42 -23.69
N ILE A 562 7.54 -5.40 -23.68
CA ILE A 562 6.65 -5.96 -24.70
C ILE A 562 6.12 -4.78 -25.53
N GLU A 563 6.40 -4.82 -26.83
CA GLU A 563 6.09 -3.74 -27.77
C GLU A 563 5.13 -4.24 -28.87
N GLY A 564 4.07 -3.46 -29.15
CA GLY A 564 3.16 -3.72 -30.26
C GLY A 564 3.70 -3.28 -31.63
N SER A 565 3.50 -4.08 -32.67
CA SER A 565 3.90 -3.75 -34.03
C SER A 565 2.97 -2.71 -34.67
N ASN A 566 3.32 -1.41 -34.61
CA ASN A 566 2.65 -0.38 -35.42
C ASN A 566 3.65 0.25 -36.40
N VAL A 567 4.04 -0.51 -37.43
CA VAL A 567 4.92 -0.02 -38.52
C VAL A 567 4.24 0.12 -39.88
N ASP A 568 2.98 -0.27 -40.05
CA ASP A 568 2.36 -0.28 -41.39
C ASP A 568 1.32 0.84 -41.66
N PHE A 569 0.76 1.50 -40.64
CA PHE A 569 -0.14 2.63 -40.83
C PHE A 569 0.23 3.83 -39.95
N PRO A 570 0.56 5.00 -40.53
CA PRO A 570 1.00 6.17 -39.77
C PRO A 570 -0.08 6.85 -38.89
N TYR A 571 -1.24 6.22 -38.67
CA TYR A 571 -2.40 6.81 -37.97
C TYR A 571 -3.28 5.81 -37.17
N SER A 572 -2.89 4.54 -36.99
CA SER A 572 -3.51 3.63 -36.01
C SER A 572 -2.85 3.83 -34.65
N VAL A 573 -3.64 3.84 -33.59
CA VAL A 573 -3.14 3.92 -32.21
C VAL A 573 -3.67 2.70 -31.45
N SER A 574 -2.77 1.92 -30.87
CA SER A 574 -3.08 0.74 -30.06
C SER A 574 -2.47 0.95 -28.67
N PHE A 575 -3.24 0.68 -27.62
CA PHE A 575 -2.80 0.81 -26.23
C PHE A 575 -3.30 -0.39 -25.42
N PRO A 576 -2.57 -0.82 -24.37
CA PRO A 576 -3.07 -1.83 -23.46
C PRO A 576 -4.26 -1.25 -22.68
N LEU A 577 -5.31 -2.05 -22.54
CA LEU A 577 -6.49 -1.74 -21.73
C LEU A 577 -6.56 -2.59 -20.46
N SER A 578 -5.95 -3.77 -20.48
CA SER A 578 -5.88 -4.71 -19.37
C SER A 578 -4.64 -5.59 -19.53
N VAL A 579 -3.98 -5.91 -18.42
CA VAL A 579 -2.86 -6.85 -18.34
C VAL A 579 -3.12 -7.81 -17.19
N SER A 580 -2.72 -9.07 -17.33
CA SER A 580 -2.81 -10.07 -16.27
C SER A 580 -1.84 -11.21 -16.57
N ASN A 581 -1.51 -12.03 -15.57
CA ASN A 581 -0.99 -13.36 -15.84
C ASN A 581 -2.06 -14.21 -16.55
N ALA A 582 -1.62 -15.24 -17.25
CA ALA A 582 -2.47 -16.25 -17.87
C ALA A 582 -2.36 -17.60 -17.14
N GLY A 583 -1.42 -17.74 -16.19
CA GLY A 583 -0.99 -19.02 -15.64
C GLY A 583 -0.21 -19.84 -16.67
N ASP A 584 0.15 -21.08 -16.35
CA ASP A 584 0.76 -22.01 -17.30
C ASP A 584 -0.30 -22.63 -18.22
N ILE A 585 -0.59 -21.99 -19.35
CA ILE A 585 -1.63 -22.44 -20.27
C ILE A 585 -1.11 -23.47 -21.28
N ASN A 586 0.21 -23.68 -21.32
CA ASN A 586 0.87 -24.51 -22.31
C ASN A 586 1.50 -25.78 -21.71
N GLY A 587 1.53 -25.88 -20.38
CA GLY A 587 1.99 -27.02 -19.58
C GLY A 587 3.50 -27.16 -19.51
N ASP A 588 4.26 -26.07 -19.69
CA ASP A 588 5.73 -26.09 -19.61
C ASP A 588 6.29 -25.73 -18.23
N GLY A 589 5.41 -25.35 -17.30
CA GLY A 589 5.71 -25.05 -15.91
C GLY A 589 6.19 -23.63 -15.65
N PHE A 590 6.02 -22.70 -16.59
CA PHE A 590 6.26 -21.27 -16.39
C PHE A 590 4.93 -20.52 -16.53
N ASP A 591 4.77 -19.44 -15.77
CA ASP A 591 3.59 -18.59 -15.94
C ASP A 591 3.64 -17.83 -17.27
N ASP A 592 2.48 -17.69 -17.90
CA ASP A 592 2.30 -16.96 -19.15
C ASP A 592 1.63 -15.59 -18.89
N ILE A 593 1.68 -14.67 -19.87
CA ILE A 593 1.10 -13.32 -19.76
C ILE A 593 -0.01 -13.14 -20.79
N ILE A 594 -1.09 -12.45 -20.41
CA ILE A 594 -2.12 -11.95 -21.33
C ILE A 594 -2.20 -10.42 -21.34
N VAL A 595 -2.21 -9.84 -22.55
CA VAL A 595 -2.35 -8.40 -22.78
C VAL A 595 -3.57 -8.12 -23.65
N GLY A 596 -4.57 -7.45 -23.08
CA GLY A 596 -5.76 -7.00 -23.79
C GLY A 596 -5.55 -5.62 -24.43
N THR A 597 -5.77 -5.51 -25.75
CA THR A 597 -5.56 -4.25 -26.49
C THR A 597 -6.79 -3.83 -27.29
N SER A 598 -6.84 -2.55 -27.70
CA SER A 598 -7.85 -2.07 -28.64
C SER A 598 -7.22 -1.18 -29.71
N ASP A 599 -7.65 -1.39 -30.97
CA ASP A 599 -7.20 -0.61 -32.12
C ASP A 599 -8.20 0.49 -32.50
N VAL A 600 -7.76 1.74 -32.42
CA VAL A 600 -8.56 2.90 -32.83
C VAL A 600 -8.11 3.40 -34.21
N SER A 601 -8.98 3.29 -35.22
CA SER A 601 -8.78 3.90 -36.54
C SER A 601 -9.37 5.32 -36.61
N ARG A 602 -8.74 6.24 -37.38
CA ARG A 602 -9.02 7.70 -37.45
C ARG A 602 -10.41 8.13 -37.95
N TYR A 603 -11.39 7.23 -38.00
CA TYR A 603 -12.79 7.56 -38.29
C TYR A 603 -13.76 7.17 -37.17
N GLY A 604 -13.26 6.85 -35.98
CA GLY A 604 -14.11 6.50 -34.83
C GLY A 604 -14.82 5.15 -34.99
N GLN A 605 -14.28 4.28 -35.84
CA GLN A 605 -14.66 2.87 -35.91
C GLN A 605 -13.53 2.08 -35.26
N VAL A 606 -13.80 1.53 -34.08
CA VAL A 606 -12.98 0.50 -33.43
C VAL A 606 -13.00 -0.70 -34.36
N SER A 607 -11.83 -1.11 -34.89
CA SER A 607 -11.80 -1.94 -36.11
C SER A 607 -11.54 -3.44 -35.87
N ALA A 608 -11.21 -3.84 -34.65
CA ALA A 608 -11.17 -5.20 -34.07
C ALA A 608 -10.41 -5.08 -32.73
N ALA A 609 -10.70 -5.90 -31.73
CA ALA A 609 -9.78 -6.09 -30.61
C ALA A 609 -8.90 -7.32 -30.85
N GLU A 610 -7.64 -7.20 -30.45
CA GLU A 610 -6.72 -8.32 -30.33
C GLU A 610 -6.24 -8.41 -28.88
N SER A 611 -6.13 -9.64 -28.37
CA SER A 611 -5.41 -9.92 -27.13
C SER A 611 -4.20 -10.77 -27.46
N TYR A 612 -3.13 -10.62 -26.69
CA TYR A 612 -1.85 -11.27 -26.97
C TYR A 612 -1.48 -12.12 -25.77
N VAL A 613 -1.15 -13.38 -26.01
CA VAL A 613 -0.61 -14.28 -24.99
C VAL A 613 0.87 -14.47 -25.26
N ILE A 614 1.69 -14.35 -24.24
CA ILE A 614 3.15 -14.46 -24.29
C ILE A 614 3.56 -15.59 -23.36
N PHE A 615 4.34 -16.55 -23.85
CA PHE A 615 4.77 -17.67 -23.02
C PHE A 615 5.99 -17.36 -22.15
N GLY A 616 5.96 -17.84 -20.91
CA GLY A 616 7.09 -17.88 -19.99
C GLY A 616 8.21 -18.79 -20.49
N LYS A 617 9.41 -18.65 -19.91
CA LYS A 617 10.56 -19.55 -20.15
C LYS A 617 11.71 -19.30 -19.17
N GLU A 618 12.47 -20.36 -18.89
CA GLU A 618 13.62 -20.34 -17.96
C GLU A 618 14.69 -19.26 -18.26
N THR A 619 15.07 -19.06 -19.53
CA THR A 619 16.14 -18.10 -19.88
C THR A 619 15.98 -17.50 -21.27
N GLY A 620 16.69 -16.39 -21.49
CA GLY A 620 16.88 -15.82 -22.84
C GLY A 620 15.76 -14.87 -23.27
N PHE A 621 15.16 -14.14 -22.33
CA PHE A 621 14.39 -12.95 -22.69
C PHE A 621 15.34 -11.90 -23.27
N ASP A 622 15.00 -11.40 -24.45
CA ASP A 622 15.64 -10.20 -24.98
C ASP A 622 15.08 -8.99 -24.22
N ALA A 623 15.83 -7.89 -24.16
CA ALA A 623 15.36 -6.63 -23.58
C ALA A 623 14.01 -6.14 -24.16
N ARG A 624 13.63 -6.62 -25.36
CA ARG A 624 12.39 -6.29 -26.05
C ARG A 624 11.79 -7.49 -26.76
N LEU A 625 10.49 -7.71 -26.55
CA LEU A 625 9.64 -8.64 -27.30
C LEU A 625 8.68 -7.87 -28.21
N ASP A 626 8.70 -8.15 -29.50
CA ASP A 626 7.75 -7.58 -30.47
C ASP A 626 6.55 -8.52 -30.63
N LEU A 627 5.35 -8.04 -30.32
CA LEU A 627 4.10 -8.81 -30.44
C LEU A 627 3.83 -9.32 -31.87
N GLY A 628 4.42 -8.69 -32.89
CA GLY A 628 4.36 -9.19 -34.28
C GLY A 628 5.16 -10.47 -34.53
N THR A 629 5.96 -10.91 -33.56
CA THR A 629 6.79 -12.12 -33.65
C THR A 629 6.17 -13.35 -33.01
N LEU A 630 4.95 -13.24 -32.47
CA LEU A 630 4.22 -14.38 -31.91
C LEU A 630 3.86 -15.39 -33.01
N ASP A 631 4.28 -16.64 -32.84
CA ASP A 631 4.17 -17.68 -33.86
C ASP A 631 3.53 -19.00 -33.39
N GLY A 632 3.00 -19.01 -32.17
CA GLY A 632 2.42 -20.18 -31.51
C GLY A 632 3.41 -20.96 -30.65
N SER A 633 4.72 -20.70 -30.76
CA SER A 633 5.76 -21.32 -29.92
C SER A 633 6.31 -20.40 -28.83
N ASN A 634 6.10 -19.09 -28.96
CA ASN A 634 6.50 -18.05 -28.01
C ASN A 634 5.29 -17.21 -27.53
N GLY A 635 4.09 -17.73 -27.75
CA GLY A 635 2.82 -17.04 -27.57
C GLY A 635 2.00 -16.93 -28.86
N PHE A 636 0.81 -16.34 -28.79
CA PHE A 636 -0.14 -16.25 -29.90
C PHE A 636 -1.06 -15.02 -29.77
N VAL A 637 -1.78 -14.73 -30.86
CA VAL A 637 -2.76 -13.63 -30.91
C VAL A 637 -4.19 -14.19 -30.89
N LEU A 638 -5.02 -13.65 -30.01
CA LEU A 638 -6.47 -13.87 -29.96
C LEU A 638 -7.18 -12.79 -30.78
N GLN A 639 -7.98 -13.22 -31.74
CA GLN A 639 -8.68 -12.33 -32.69
C GLN A 639 -10.14 -12.77 -32.87
N GLY A 640 -10.90 -11.99 -33.63
CA GLY A 640 -12.30 -12.30 -33.95
C GLY A 640 -13.32 -11.58 -33.05
N ILE A 641 -12.86 -10.73 -32.14
CA ILE A 641 -13.70 -9.92 -31.24
C ILE A 641 -14.19 -8.67 -32.00
N ASP A 642 -15.48 -8.62 -32.31
CA ASP A 642 -16.12 -7.47 -32.98
C ASP A 642 -16.55 -6.42 -31.94
N LEU A 643 -15.83 -5.30 -31.90
CA LEU A 643 -16.06 -4.19 -30.97
C LEU A 643 -16.92 -3.07 -31.56
N SER A 644 -17.89 -3.36 -32.43
CA SER A 644 -18.71 -2.34 -33.09
C SER A 644 -19.44 -1.39 -32.10
N GLY A 645 -18.86 -0.21 -31.81
CA GLY A 645 -19.42 0.77 -30.86
C GLY A 645 -18.42 1.86 -30.45
N TYR A 646 -18.88 2.98 -29.86
CA TYR A 646 -18.04 4.12 -29.47
C TYR A 646 -17.36 3.98 -28.08
N SER A 647 -17.62 2.88 -27.35
CA SER A 647 -17.21 2.69 -25.94
C SER A 647 -16.71 1.26 -25.64
N ALA A 648 -16.11 0.60 -26.62
CA ALA A 648 -15.65 -0.79 -26.48
C ALA A 648 -14.32 -0.89 -25.70
N SER A 649 -14.25 -1.83 -24.75
CA SER A 649 -13.12 -2.12 -23.87
C SER A 649 -12.85 -3.62 -23.80
N ILE A 650 -11.62 -3.98 -23.48
CA ILE A 650 -11.18 -5.36 -23.25
C ILE A 650 -10.66 -5.47 -21.82
N SER A 651 -11.18 -6.44 -21.08
CA SER A 651 -10.66 -6.91 -19.78
C SER A 651 -10.13 -8.32 -19.97
N VAL A 652 -8.96 -8.63 -19.42
CA VAL A 652 -8.35 -9.96 -19.46
C VAL A 652 -7.95 -10.40 -18.07
N SER A 653 -8.02 -11.70 -17.82
CA SER A 653 -7.56 -12.36 -16.59
C SER A 653 -7.20 -13.81 -16.92
N ASN A 654 -6.39 -14.46 -16.09
CA ASN A 654 -6.44 -15.92 -15.98
C ASN A 654 -7.86 -16.33 -15.56
N ALA A 655 -8.25 -17.55 -15.89
CA ALA A 655 -9.48 -18.19 -15.45
C ALA A 655 -9.21 -19.36 -14.48
N GLY A 656 -7.95 -19.73 -14.25
CA GLY A 656 -7.61 -20.96 -13.52
C GLY A 656 -7.90 -22.23 -14.34
N ASP A 657 -7.87 -23.40 -13.72
CA ASP A 657 -8.24 -24.68 -14.34
C ASP A 657 -9.74 -24.95 -14.18
N ILE A 658 -10.55 -24.31 -15.03
CA ILE A 658 -12.02 -24.42 -14.92
C ILE A 658 -12.56 -25.73 -15.49
N ASN A 659 -11.72 -26.47 -16.22
CA ASN A 659 -12.12 -27.67 -16.95
C ASN A 659 -11.54 -28.96 -16.32
N GLY A 660 -10.64 -28.83 -15.35
CA GLY A 660 -10.03 -29.90 -14.56
C GLY A 660 -8.99 -30.72 -15.32
N ASP A 661 -8.29 -30.12 -16.30
CA ASP A 661 -7.23 -30.79 -17.06
C ASP A 661 -5.81 -30.50 -16.54
N GLY A 662 -5.71 -29.67 -15.50
CA GLY A 662 -4.47 -29.29 -14.82
C GLY A 662 -3.69 -28.19 -15.52
N LEU A 663 -4.27 -27.50 -16.51
CA LEU A 663 -3.68 -26.35 -17.19
C LEU A 663 -4.43 -25.07 -16.84
N GLY A 664 -3.73 -23.94 -16.89
CA GLY A 664 -4.39 -22.64 -16.79
C GLY A 664 -5.26 -22.36 -18.02
N ASP A 665 -6.42 -21.74 -17.78
CA ASP A 665 -7.30 -21.19 -18.80
C ASP A 665 -7.30 -19.65 -18.74
N ILE A 666 -7.83 -18.98 -19.77
CA ILE A 666 -7.92 -17.51 -19.82
C ILE A 666 -9.33 -17.02 -20.12
N ILE A 667 -9.68 -15.87 -19.56
CA ILE A 667 -10.96 -15.20 -19.80
C ILE A 667 -10.77 -13.79 -20.37
N ILE A 668 -11.60 -13.45 -21.36
CA ILE A 668 -11.59 -12.16 -22.06
C ILE A 668 -13.00 -11.58 -22.04
N GLY A 669 -13.17 -10.43 -21.38
CA GLY A 669 -14.41 -9.65 -21.41
C GLY A 669 -14.36 -8.61 -22.53
N ALA A 670 -15.35 -8.62 -23.42
CA ALA A 670 -15.42 -7.71 -24.57
C ALA A 670 -16.69 -6.85 -24.55
N SER A 671 -16.59 -5.63 -24.00
CA SER A 671 -17.79 -4.79 -23.79
C SER A 671 -18.50 -4.39 -25.08
N GLY A 672 -17.77 -4.23 -26.18
CA GLY A 672 -18.34 -3.91 -27.49
C GLY A 672 -19.07 -5.09 -28.15
N ALA A 673 -18.65 -6.33 -27.87
CA ALA A 673 -19.30 -7.54 -28.35
C ALA A 673 -20.46 -7.98 -27.42
N GLN A 674 -20.43 -7.52 -26.16
CA GLN A 674 -21.36 -7.92 -25.09
C GLN A 674 -21.31 -9.44 -24.80
N GLU A 675 -20.15 -10.03 -25.08
CA GLU A 675 -19.82 -11.44 -24.87
C GLU A 675 -18.52 -11.49 -24.04
N SER A 676 -18.34 -12.59 -23.32
CA SER A 676 -17.04 -12.96 -22.76
C SER A 676 -16.58 -14.29 -23.35
N TYR A 677 -15.28 -14.49 -23.49
CA TYR A 677 -14.69 -15.66 -24.12
C TYR A 677 -13.76 -16.35 -23.14
N VAL A 678 -13.89 -17.66 -23.02
CA VAL A 678 -12.94 -18.49 -22.28
C VAL A 678 -12.19 -19.37 -23.27
N VAL A 679 -10.86 -19.43 -23.15
CA VAL A 679 -10.00 -20.26 -24.00
C VAL A 679 -9.25 -21.24 -23.10
N PHE A 680 -9.31 -22.52 -23.45
CA PHE A 680 -8.65 -23.55 -22.64
C PHE A 680 -7.16 -23.67 -22.94
N GLY A 681 -6.39 -23.96 -21.89
CA GLY A 681 -4.99 -24.36 -21.97
C GLY A 681 -4.81 -25.62 -22.82
N THR A 682 -3.62 -25.80 -23.41
CA THR A 682 -3.29 -27.05 -24.09
C THR A 682 -1.79 -27.30 -24.22
N THR A 683 -1.39 -28.54 -23.93
CA THR A 683 -0.02 -29.02 -24.21
C THR A 683 0.21 -29.35 -25.70
N THR A 684 -0.82 -29.23 -26.56
CA THR A 684 -0.69 -29.53 -27.99
C THR A 684 -0.11 -28.37 -28.81
N GLY A 685 0.01 -27.20 -28.17
CA GLY A 685 0.46 -25.95 -28.76
C GLY A 685 -0.68 -25.16 -29.41
N PHE A 686 -0.46 -23.86 -29.55
CA PHE A 686 -1.41 -22.94 -30.16
C PHE A 686 -0.98 -22.56 -31.58
N ASP A 687 -1.97 -22.29 -32.44
CA ASP A 687 -1.70 -21.60 -33.69
C ASP A 687 -1.28 -20.15 -33.39
N ALA A 688 -0.41 -19.57 -34.21
CA ALA A 688 0.03 -18.17 -34.07
C ALA A 688 -1.14 -17.16 -33.93
N ARG A 689 -2.30 -17.50 -34.50
CA ARG A 689 -3.53 -16.72 -34.42
C ARG A 689 -4.71 -17.64 -34.12
N VAL A 690 -5.33 -17.44 -32.96
CA VAL A 690 -6.52 -18.16 -32.50
C VAL A 690 -7.73 -17.26 -32.67
N ASP A 691 -8.74 -17.75 -33.40
CA ASP A 691 -9.99 -17.01 -33.63
C ASP A 691 -11.04 -17.47 -32.63
N VAL A 692 -11.52 -16.55 -31.78
CA VAL A 692 -12.50 -16.86 -30.73
C VAL A 692 -13.86 -17.31 -31.28
N ALA A 693 -14.14 -17.08 -32.57
CA ALA A 693 -15.32 -17.64 -33.24
C ALA A 693 -15.25 -19.16 -33.44
N THR A 694 -14.09 -19.78 -33.18
CA THR A 694 -13.87 -21.23 -33.31
C THR A 694 -14.03 -22.00 -32.00
N LEU A 695 -14.38 -21.32 -30.91
CA LEU A 695 -14.65 -21.94 -29.61
C LEU A 695 -15.88 -22.86 -29.71
N ASP A 696 -15.72 -24.13 -29.33
CA ASP A 696 -16.74 -25.16 -29.53
C ASP A 696 -17.07 -25.99 -28.27
N GLY A 697 -16.54 -25.60 -27.12
CA GLY A 697 -16.67 -26.29 -25.85
C GLY A 697 -15.53 -27.27 -25.54
N SER A 698 -14.70 -27.61 -26.53
CA SER A 698 -13.50 -28.46 -26.34
C SER A 698 -12.20 -27.68 -26.29
N ASN A 699 -12.18 -26.45 -26.79
CA ASN A 699 -11.06 -25.52 -26.83
C ASN A 699 -11.40 -24.18 -26.14
N GLY A 700 -12.47 -24.16 -25.34
CA GLY A 700 -13.07 -22.99 -24.72
C GLY A 700 -14.50 -22.73 -25.19
N PHE A 701 -15.12 -21.66 -24.70
CA PHE A 701 -16.54 -21.34 -24.95
C PHE A 701 -16.82 -19.83 -24.87
N VAL A 702 -18.01 -19.44 -25.32
CA VAL A 702 -18.52 -18.06 -25.22
C VAL A 702 -19.57 -17.96 -24.11
N ILE A 703 -19.56 -16.88 -23.35
CA ILE A 703 -20.57 -16.55 -22.33
C ILE A 703 -21.51 -15.48 -22.90
N ASP A 704 -22.80 -15.84 -22.99
CA ASP A 704 -23.88 -15.01 -23.52
C ASP A 704 -24.96 -14.74 -22.45
N GLY A 705 -25.89 -13.81 -22.72
CA GLY A 705 -27.13 -13.63 -21.93
C GLY A 705 -27.21 -12.33 -21.13
N ILE A 706 -26.29 -11.39 -21.35
CA ILE A 706 -26.28 -10.06 -20.74
C ILE A 706 -27.26 -9.15 -21.54
N ASP A 707 -28.44 -8.82 -21.00
CA ASP A 707 -29.43 -7.94 -21.70
C ASP A 707 -28.93 -6.48 -21.78
N ILE A 708 -28.81 -5.93 -23.00
CA ILE A 708 -28.00 -4.73 -23.34
C ILE A 708 -28.75 -3.72 -24.21
N SER A 709 -29.93 -3.28 -23.75
CA SER A 709 -30.68 -2.26 -24.49
C SER A 709 -30.04 -0.85 -24.54
N ASP A 710 -28.85 -0.62 -23.97
CA ASP A 710 -28.12 0.66 -24.10
C ASP A 710 -26.58 0.48 -24.10
N ASP A 711 -25.89 1.35 -24.84
CA ASP A 711 -24.43 1.40 -25.08
C ASP A 711 -23.62 1.19 -23.78
N SER A 712 -22.98 0.02 -23.64
CA SER A 712 -22.25 -0.38 -22.43
C SER A 712 -20.90 0.32 -22.29
N THR A 713 -20.53 0.61 -21.04
CA THR A 713 -19.17 0.95 -20.61
C THR A 713 -18.69 -0.15 -19.65
N ASN A 714 -17.56 -0.80 -19.98
CA ASN A 714 -16.74 -1.67 -19.12
C ASN A 714 -17.32 -3.06 -18.74
N ILE A 715 -16.90 -4.13 -19.42
CA ILE A 715 -17.02 -5.51 -18.90
C ILE A 715 -15.71 -5.81 -18.18
N SER A 716 -15.78 -6.12 -16.89
CA SER A 716 -14.66 -6.61 -16.08
C SER A 716 -14.83 -8.12 -15.88
N VAL A 717 -13.74 -8.85 -16.03
CA VAL A 717 -13.67 -10.31 -15.82
C VAL A 717 -12.53 -10.63 -14.86
N SER A 718 -12.67 -11.70 -14.10
CA SER A 718 -11.63 -12.24 -13.23
C SER A 718 -11.83 -13.74 -13.03
N ASN A 719 -10.77 -14.43 -12.61
CA ASN A 719 -10.90 -15.71 -11.92
C ASN A 719 -11.70 -15.48 -10.63
N ALA A 720 -12.58 -16.40 -10.26
CA ALA A 720 -13.32 -16.38 -9.00
C ALA A 720 -12.67 -17.28 -7.92
N GLY A 721 -11.74 -18.14 -8.29
CA GLY A 721 -11.23 -19.24 -7.47
C GLY A 721 -12.28 -20.34 -7.32
N ASP A 722 -12.06 -21.28 -6.40
CA ASP A 722 -13.02 -22.33 -6.07
C ASP A 722 -14.05 -21.82 -5.03
N VAL A 723 -15.01 -21.02 -5.48
CA VAL A 723 -15.98 -20.39 -4.56
C VAL A 723 -16.99 -21.40 -3.99
N ASN A 724 -17.07 -22.59 -4.59
CA ASN A 724 -18.04 -23.62 -4.22
C ASN A 724 -17.42 -24.88 -3.57
N GLY A 725 -16.09 -24.97 -3.52
CA GLY A 725 -15.30 -25.99 -2.86
C GLY A 725 -15.33 -27.35 -3.55
N ASP A 726 -15.52 -27.39 -4.87
CA ASP A 726 -15.50 -28.63 -5.66
C ASP A 726 -14.11 -28.99 -6.22
N GLY A 727 -13.12 -28.12 -5.98
CA GLY A 727 -11.73 -28.27 -6.34
C GLY A 727 -11.40 -27.79 -7.76
N LEU A 728 -12.29 -27.06 -8.42
CA LEU A 728 -12.08 -26.45 -9.72
C LEU A 728 -12.18 -24.93 -9.61
N ASP A 729 -11.43 -24.21 -10.44
CA ASP A 729 -11.56 -22.77 -10.51
C ASP A 729 -12.89 -22.38 -11.16
N ASP A 730 -13.49 -21.31 -10.64
CA ASP A 730 -14.69 -20.67 -11.17
C ASP A 730 -14.32 -19.31 -11.82
N ILE A 731 -15.27 -18.71 -12.54
CA ILE A 731 -15.06 -17.39 -13.16
C ILE A 731 -16.16 -16.40 -12.81
N ILE A 732 -15.81 -15.12 -12.72
CA ILE A 732 -16.76 -14.03 -12.53
C ILE A 732 -16.72 -13.03 -13.69
N VAL A 733 -17.90 -12.68 -14.19
CA VAL A 733 -18.09 -11.72 -15.27
C VAL A 733 -19.04 -10.62 -14.82
N ASN A 734 -18.61 -9.37 -14.96
CA ASN A 734 -19.47 -8.23 -14.66
C ASN A 734 -20.35 -7.82 -15.86
N ALA A 735 -21.60 -7.45 -15.57
CA ALA A 735 -22.56 -6.93 -16.53
C ALA A 735 -23.23 -5.64 -16.00
N PRO A 736 -22.54 -4.48 -16.01
CA PRO A 736 -23.03 -3.26 -15.37
C PRO A 736 -24.42 -2.80 -15.86
N SER A 737 -24.70 -2.95 -17.16
CA SER A 737 -26.00 -2.53 -17.74
C SER A 737 -27.18 -3.36 -17.23
N ALA A 738 -26.92 -4.62 -16.86
CA ALA A 738 -27.92 -5.49 -16.24
C ALA A 738 -28.05 -5.22 -14.73
N GLN A 739 -27.12 -4.47 -14.12
CA GLN A 739 -26.94 -4.39 -12.66
C GLN A 739 -26.80 -5.78 -12.04
N GLU A 740 -26.01 -6.63 -12.71
CA GLU A 740 -25.72 -7.99 -12.26
C GLU A 740 -24.25 -8.33 -12.57
N SER A 741 -23.71 -9.26 -11.80
CA SER A 741 -22.51 -10.02 -12.16
C SER A 741 -22.86 -11.51 -12.16
N TYR A 742 -22.10 -12.32 -12.88
CA TYR A 742 -22.39 -13.75 -13.02
C TYR A 742 -21.17 -14.57 -12.66
N VAL A 743 -21.35 -15.57 -11.80
CA VAL A 743 -20.35 -16.59 -11.50
C VAL A 743 -20.73 -17.84 -12.28
N VAL A 744 -19.77 -18.42 -12.99
CA VAL A 744 -19.95 -19.69 -13.73
C VAL A 744 -19.01 -20.71 -13.12
N PHE A 745 -19.56 -21.86 -12.72
CA PHE A 745 -18.76 -22.89 -12.07
C PHE A 745 -17.94 -23.74 -13.03
N GLY A 746 -16.73 -24.08 -12.60
CA GLY A 746 -15.85 -25.06 -13.23
C GLY A 746 -16.51 -26.43 -13.31
N LYS A 747 -16.12 -27.23 -14.31
CA LYS A 747 -16.56 -28.62 -14.44
C LYS A 747 -15.71 -29.46 -15.38
N THR A 748 -15.52 -30.72 -14.97
CA THR A 748 -14.84 -31.75 -15.76
C THR A 748 -15.68 -32.42 -16.86
N THR A 749 -16.99 -32.15 -16.91
CA THR A 749 -17.90 -32.78 -17.89
C THR A 749 -17.91 -32.07 -19.26
N GLY A 750 -17.10 -31.04 -19.43
CA GLY A 750 -17.01 -30.23 -20.63
C GLY A 750 -18.10 -29.14 -20.70
N PHE A 751 -17.81 -28.09 -21.45
CA PHE A 751 -18.70 -26.95 -21.66
C PHE A 751 -19.40 -27.05 -23.02
N ASP A 752 -20.58 -26.45 -23.12
CA ASP A 752 -21.18 -26.19 -24.42
C ASP A 752 -20.42 -25.02 -25.07
N ALA A 753 -20.40 -24.94 -26.41
CA ALA A 753 -19.76 -23.85 -27.14
C ALA A 753 -20.24 -22.44 -26.71
N ARG A 754 -21.47 -22.35 -26.19
CA ARG A 754 -22.08 -21.14 -25.65
C ARG A 754 -22.77 -21.44 -24.33
N VAL A 755 -22.41 -20.70 -23.28
CA VAL A 755 -22.99 -20.76 -21.95
C VAL A 755 -23.91 -19.54 -21.78
N ASP A 756 -25.19 -19.79 -21.55
CA ASP A 756 -26.20 -18.74 -21.34
C ASP A 756 -26.37 -18.48 -19.83
N VAL A 757 -26.01 -17.28 -19.36
CA VAL A 757 -26.09 -16.92 -17.93
C VAL A 757 -27.52 -16.92 -17.38
N ALA A 758 -28.55 -16.88 -18.24
CA ALA A 758 -29.94 -17.04 -17.79
C ALA A 758 -30.26 -18.47 -17.33
N THR A 759 -29.36 -19.44 -17.56
CA THR A 759 -29.52 -20.84 -17.16
C THR A 759 -28.81 -21.19 -15.85
N LEU A 760 -28.18 -20.21 -15.21
CA LEU A 760 -27.55 -20.38 -13.90
C LEU A 760 -28.61 -20.68 -12.83
N ASP A 761 -28.41 -21.75 -12.07
CA ASP A 761 -29.40 -22.28 -11.12
C ASP A 761 -28.85 -22.58 -9.71
N GLY A 762 -27.61 -22.19 -9.44
CA GLY A 762 -26.88 -22.47 -8.20
C GLY A 762 -26.08 -23.77 -8.23
N SER A 763 -26.28 -24.64 -9.23
CA SER A 763 -25.47 -25.87 -9.42
C SER A 763 -24.44 -25.77 -10.54
N ASN A 764 -24.56 -24.76 -11.40
CA ASN A 764 -23.68 -24.45 -12.53
C ASN A 764 -23.19 -22.99 -12.51
N GLY A 765 -23.36 -22.31 -11.37
CA GLY A 765 -23.12 -20.89 -11.16
C GLY A 765 -24.37 -20.13 -10.71
N PHE A 766 -24.23 -18.83 -10.50
CA PHE A 766 -25.29 -17.96 -9.97
C PHE A 766 -25.13 -16.50 -10.43
N ALA A 767 -26.20 -15.71 -10.33
CA ALA A 767 -26.17 -14.28 -10.57
C ALA A 767 -26.06 -13.48 -9.26
N ILE A 768 -25.30 -12.40 -9.26
CA ILE A 768 -25.14 -11.45 -8.16
C ILE A 768 -25.89 -10.18 -8.53
N GLU A 769 -26.94 -9.85 -7.78
CA GLU A 769 -27.76 -8.67 -8.01
C GLU A 769 -27.15 -7.43 -7.33
N GLY A 770 -26.87 -6.39 -8.11
CA GLY A 770 -26.29 -5.14 -7.62
C GLY A 770 -25.79 -4.23 -8.72
N ASN A 771 -25.70 -2.93 -8.44
CA ASN A 771 -25.13 -1.97 -9.40
C ASN A 771 -23.60 -2.15 -9.46
N ASN A 772 -23.10 -3.21 -10.09
CA ASN A 772 -21.71 -3.66 -10.00
C ASN A 772 -20.82 -3.02 -11.07
N PHE A 773 -19.61 -2.58 -10.69
CA PHE A 773 -18.65 -1.86 -11.54
C PHE A 773 -17.42 -2.68 -11.90
N ALA A 774 -16.75 -3.27 -10.91
CA ALA A 774 -15.59 -4.14 -11.09
C ALA A 774 -15.71 -5.38 -10.18
N VAL A 775 -15.08 -6.47 -10.61
CA VAL A 775 -15.10 -7.77 -9.92
C VAL A 775 -13.69 -8.35 -9.85
N SER A 776 -13.40 -9.08 -8.78
CA SER A 776 -12.18 -9.88 -8.62
C SER A 776 -12.45 -11.04 -7.66
N ASN A 777 -11.62 -12.08 -7.70
CA ASN A 777 -11.45 -12.93 -6.51
C ASN A 777 -10.92 -12.11 -5.33
N ALA A 778 -11.23 -12.56 -4.12
CA ALA A 778 -10.64 -12.09 -2.88
C ALA A 778 -9.63 -13.10 -2.31
N GLY A 779 -9.63 -14.34 -2.81
CA GLY A 779 -9.02 -15.46 -2.11
C GLY A 779 -9.89 -15.91 -0.93
N ASP A 780 -9.37 -16.77 -0.07
CA ASP A 780 -10.05 -17.28 1.13
C ASP A 780 -9.81 -16.32 2.31
N VAL A 781 -10.51 -15.19 2.31
CA VAL A 781 -10.25 -14.08 3.26
C VAL A 781 -10.72 -14.40 4.68
N ASN A 782 -11.54 -15.44 4.83
CA ASN A 782 -12.07 -15.90 6.10
C ASN A 782 -11.50 -17.28 6.53
N SER A 783 -10.63 -17.89 5.71
CA SER A 783 -10.03 -19.22 5.92
C SER A 783 -11.05 -20.36 6.12
N ASP A 784 -12.22 -20.26 5.50
CA ASP A 784 -13.23 -21.32 5.54
C ASP A 784 -13.00 -22.41 4.48
N GLY A 785 -12.05 -22.21 3.58
CA GLY A 785 -11.63 -23.13 2.53
C GLY A 785 -12.39 -22.94 1.21
N PHE A 786 -13.18 -21.88 1.06
CA PHE A 786 -13.76 -21.46 -0.19
C PHE A 786 -13.12 -20.14 -0.62
N ASP A 787 -12.91 -19.94 -1.92
CA ASP A 787 -12.51 -18.62 -2.38
C ASP A 787 -13.68 -17.64 -2.30
N ASP A 788 -13.37 -16.40 -1.95
CA ASP A 788 -14.33 -15.32 -1.77
C ASP A 788 -14.28 -14.33 -2.95
N LEU A 789 -15.27 -13.46 -3.05
CA LEU A 789 -15.45 -12.54 -4.18
C LEU A 789 -15.44 -11.08 -3.73
N ILE A 790 -14.80 -10.20 -4.52
CA ILE A 790 -14.88 -8.75 -4.37
C ILE A 790 -15.75 -8.18 -5.47
N ILE A 791 -16.77 -7.41 -5.08
CA ILE A 791 -17.69 -6.73 -6.01
C ILE A 791 -17.74 -5.25 -5.66
N SER A 792 -17.22 -4.38 -6.52
CA SER A 792 -17.33 -2.94 -6.31
C SER A 792 -18.62 -2.38 -6.90
N GLY A 793 -19.30 -1.51 -6.17
CA GLY A 793 -20.53 -0.85 -6.58
C GLY A 793 -20.28 0.42 -7.39
N ALA A 794 -21.05 0.62 -8.46
CA ALA A 794 -21.11 1.84 -9.24
C ALA A 794 -21.89 2.95 -8.51
N PHE A 795 -21.68 4.19 -8.95
CA PHE A 795 -22.37 5.37 -8.43
C PHE A 795 -23.92 5.20 -8.50
N PRO A 796 -24.70 5.57 -7.46
CA PRO A 796 -24.32 6.34 -6.27
C PRO A 796 -24.08 5.53 -4.99
N SER A 797 -24.22 4.19 -4.98
CA SER A 797 -24.05 3.40 -3.75
C SER A 797 -22.60 3.38 -3.28
N GLN A 798 -21.64 3.20 -4.21
CA GLN A 798 -20.20 3.27 -3.94
C GLN A 798 -19.73 2.35 -2.80
N GLU A 799 -20.43 1.25 -2.57
CA GLU A 799 -20.07 0.22 -1.59
C GLU A 799 -19.25 -0.85 -2.30
N THR A 800 -18.21 -1.37 -1.65
CA THR A 800 -17.54 -2.60 -2.10
C THR A 800 -18.00 -3.73 -1.21
N TYR A 801 -18.38 -4.85 -1.80
CA TYR A 801 -18.85 -6.04 -1.10
C TYR A 801 -17.79 -7.12 -1.20
N VAL A 802 -17.53 -7.78 -0.09
CA VAL A 802 -16.81 -9.05 -0.05
C VAL A 802 -17.86 -10.10 0.24
N VAL A 803 -17.98 -11.08 -0.64
CA VAL A 803 -18.98 -12.16 -0.55
C VAL A 803 -18.26 -13.45 -0.27
N PHE A 804 -18.66 -14.14 0.80
CA PHE A 804 -18.01 -15.39 1.15
C PHE A 804 -18.44 -16.55 0.26
N GLY A 805 -17.47 -17.38 -0.12
CA GLY A 805 -17.65 -18.65 -0.80
C GLY A 805 -18.47 -19.62 0.05
N THR A 806 -19.11 -20.60 -0.59
CA THR A 806 -19.84 -21.63 0.13
C THR A 806 -20.17 -22.85 -0.73
N SER A 807 -20.29 -24.01 -0.09
CA SER A 807 -20.68 -25.28 -0.74
C SER A 807 -22.02 -25.30 -1.49
N SER A 808 -22.85 -24.26 -1.38
CA SER A 808 -24.15 -24.20 -2.05
C SER A 808 -24.62 -22.77 -2.24
N PHE A 809 -24.85 -22.38 -3.50
CA PHE A 809 -25.46 -21.10 -3.84
C PHE A 809 -26.92 -21.27 -4.28
N ASP A 810 -27.75 -20.28 -3.97
CA ASP A 810 -29.00 -20.08 -4.69
C ASP A 810 -28.68 -19.53 -6.09
N ALA A 811 -29.62 -19.69 -7.04
CA ALA A 811 -29.44 -19.17 -8.40
C ALA A 811 -29.14 -17.65 -8.47
N ARG A 812 -29.51 -16.91 -7.42
CA ARG A 812 -29.35 -15.45 -7.34
C ARG A 812 -28.97 -15.05 -5.91
N LEU A 813 -27.97 -14.18 -5.79
CA LEU A 813 -27.50 -13.57 -4.56
C LEU A 813 -27.81 -12.07 -4.58
N ASP A 814 -28.55 -11.58 -3.59
CA ASP A 814 -28.85 -10.15 -3.41
C ASP A 814 -27.84 -9.53 -2.44
N LEU A 815 -27.02 -8.58 -2.92
CA LEU A 815 -25.98 -7.94 -2.11
C LEU A 815 -26.52 -7.17 -0.89
N THR A 816 -27.82 -6.83 -0.86
CA THR A 816 -28.44 -6.21 0.33
C THR A 816 -28.61 -7.19 1.50
N THR A 817 -28.34 -8.49 1.28
CA THR A 817 -28.44 -9.54 2.30
C THR A 817 -27.11 -9.84 2.99
N ILE A 818 -26.04 -9.11 2.68
CA ILE A 818 -24.74 -9.27 3.33
C ILE A 818 -24.83 -8.83 4.80
N ASP A 819 -24.50 -9.74 5.72
CA ASP A 819 -24.76 -9.58 7.16
C ASP A 819 -23.61 -9.96 8.10
N GLY A 820 -22.42 -10.20 7.56
CA GLY A 820 -21.23 -10.64 8.31
C GLY A 820 -21.05 -12.16 8.30
N SER A 821 -22.10 -12.95 8.05
CA SER A 821 -22.00 -14.42 7.96
C SER A 821 -21.76 -14.95 6.55
N ASN A 822 -22.07 -14.12 5.54
CA ASN A 822 -21.98 -14.42 4.11
C ASN A 822 -21.13 -13.37 3.37
N GLY A 823 -20.38 -12.56 4.11
CA GLY A 823 -19.57 -11.47 3.58
C GLY A 823 -19.61 -10.21 4.44
N PHE A 824 -18.91 -9.17 4.00
CA PHE A 824 -18.91 -7.84 4.62
C PHE A 824 -18.91 -6.71 3.60
N ILE A 825 -19.26 -5.50 4.06
CA ILE A 825 -19.37 -4.30 3.23
C ILE A 825 -18.27 -3.33 3.62
N VAL A 826 -17.60 -2.77 2.61
CA VAL A 826 -16.59 -1.72 2.73
C VAL A 826 -17.15 -0.41 2.18
N ASN A 827 -17.29 0.59 3.05
CA ASN A 827 -17.96 1.85 2.73
C ASN A 827 -17.00 2.90 2.14
N ARG A 828 -16.69 2.86 0.83
CA ARG A 828 -16.09 3.96 0.00
C ARG A 828 -16.07 3.62 -1.50
N ASN A 829 -16.00 4.65 -2.35
CA ASN A 829 -15.65 4.54 -3.78
C ASN A 829 -14.31 3.85 -4.00
N ASN A 830 -14.31 2.58 -4.37
CA ASN A 830 -13.13 1.90 -4.87
C ASN A 830 -13.34 1.56 -6.34
N LEU A 831 -12.43 2.05 -7.19
CA LEU A 831 -12.53 1.91 -8.64
C LEU A 831 -11.76 0.69 -9.15
N ALA A 832 -10.71 0.30 -8.44
CA ALA A 832 -9.93 -0.90 -8.68
C ALA A 832 -10.01 -1.82 -7.46
N VAL A 833 -10.14 -3.12 -7.70
CA VAL A 833 -10.22 -4.15 -6.66
C VAL A 833 -9.39 -5.34 -7.10
N SER A 834 -8.71 -6.00 -6.16
CA SER A 834 -7.98 -7.24 -6.37
C SER A 834 -7.81 -7.95 -5.03
N ASN A 835 -7.57 -9.27 -5.07
CA ASN A 835 -6.89 -9.93 -3.96
C ASN A 835 -5.50 -9.29 -3.73
N ALA A 836 -5.01 -9.38 -2.50
CA ALA A 836 -3.66 -9.01 -2.12
C ALA A 836 -2.78 -10.25 -1.83
N GLY A 837 -3.40 -11.42 -1.60
CA GLY A 837 -2.69 -12.58 -1.06
C GLY A 837 -2.49 -12.43 0.45
N ASP A 838 -1.66 -13.27 1.06
CA ASP A 838 -1.37 -13.28 2.49
C ASP A 838 -0.15 -12.40 2.78
N ILE A 839 -0.34 -11.08 2.85
CA ILE A 839 0.79 -10.12 2.87
C ILE A 839 1.40 -9.97 4.26
N ASN A 840 0.68 -10.41 5.30
CA ASN A 840 1.12 -10.37 6.69
C ASN A 840 1.49 -11.77 7.23
N GLY A 841 1.27 -12.83 6.44
CA GLY A 841 1.57 -14.22 6.78
C GLY A 841 0.72 -14.79 7.92
N ASP A 842 -0.48 -14.23 8.14
CA ASP A 842 -1.42 -14.74 9.15
C ASP A 842 -2.27 -15.92 8.63
N GLY A 843 -2.13 -16.26 7.35
CA GLY A 843 -2.77 -17.38 6.69
C GLY A 843 -4.12 -17.07 6.06
N TYR A 844 -4.61 -15.83 6.19
CA TYR A 844 -5.81 -15.34 5.52
C TYR A 844 -5.42 -14.57 4.26
N ASP A 845 -6.19 -14.71 3.19
CA ASP A 845 -5.98 -13.84 2.03
C ASP A 845 -6.48 -12.43 2.34
N ASP A 846 -5.72 -11.43 1.91
CA ASP A 846 -6.00 -10.02 2.11
C ASP A 846 -6.61 -9.41 0.85
N ILE A 847 -7.12 -8.18 0.98
CA ILE A 847 -7.77 -7.45 -0.12
C ILE A 847 -7.10 -6.09 -0.31
N ILE A 848 -6.90 -5.71 -1.57
CA ILE A 848 -6.48 -4.36 -1.94
C ILE A 848 -7.53 -3.62 -2.78
N LEU A 849 -7.81 -2.37 -2.38
CA LEU A 849 -8.80 -1.50 -3.00
C LEU A 849 -8.14 -0.19 -3.44
N GLY A 850 -8.27 0.18 -4.71
CA GLY A 850 -7.69 1.41 -5.27
C GLY A 850 -8.71 2.53 -5.50
N ASN A 851 -8.37 3.74 -5.05
CA ASN A 851 -9.12 4.96 -5.31
C ASN A 851 -8.21 6.12 -5.75
N ARG A 852 -8.01 6.23 -7.07
CA ARG A 852 -7.20 7.30 -7.68
C ARG A 852 -7.68 8.74 -7.46
N PHE A 853 -8.93 8.94 -7.05
CA PHE A 853 -9.50 10.27 -6.83
C PHE A 853 -9.54 10.65 -5.35
N ALA A 854 -9.07 9.76 -4.47
CA ALA A 854 -8.87 10.13 -3.09
C ALA A 854 -7.83 11.26 -3.01
N SER A 855 -8.01 12.12 -2.00
CA SER A 855 -7.15 13.28 -1.78
C SER A 855 -6.43 13.13 -0.44
N PRO A 856 -5.47 12.17 -0.32
CA PRO A 856 -4.75 11.92 0.92
C PRO A 856 -4.05 13.18 1.39
N ASN A 857 -4.05 13.40 2.71
CA ASN A 857 -3.28 14.47 3.35
C ASN A 857 -3.54 15.88 2.80
N GLY A 858 -4.76 16.14 2.33
CA GLY A 858 -5.08 17.43 1.74
C GLY A 858 -4.67 17.57 0.27
N ARG A 859 -3.94 16.61 -0.30
CA ARG A 859 -3.39 16.66 -1.66
C ARG A 859 -4.46 16.21 -2.67
N SER A 860 -5.03 17.17 -3.39
CA SER A 860 -6.05 16.90 -4.42
C SER A 860 -5.55 15.88 -5.45
N ASP A 861 -6.32 14.81 -5.68
CA ASP A 861 -6.05 13.77 -6.68
C ASP A 861 -4.66 13.10 -6.52
N ALA A 862 -4.16 12.93 -5.29
CA ALA A 862 -2.94 12.15 -5.04
C ALA A 862 -3.20 10.63 -4.96
N GLY A 863 -4.46 10.21 -4.82
CA GLY A 863 -4.87 8.81 -4.85
C GLY A 863 -4.52 8.03 -3.58
N GLU A 864 -5.43 7.16 -3.14
CA GLU A 864 -5.23 6.25 -2.00
C GLU A 864 -5.53 4.84 -2.46
N SER A 865 -4.83 3.87 -1.89
CA SER A 865 -5.25 2.47 -1.89
C SER A 865 -5.38 1.99 -0.45
N TYR A 866 -6.20 0.98 -0.22
CA TYR A 866 -6.47 0.45 1.10
C TYR A 866 -6.24 -1.04 1.06
N VAL A 867 -5.46 -1.52 2.02
CA VAL A 867 -5.28 -2.94 2.26
C VAL A 867 -6.11 -3.31 3.47
N ILE A 868 -6.91 -4.36 3.33
CA ILE A 868 -7.74 -4.90 4.41
C ILE A 868 -7.24 -6.30 4.68
N TYR A 869 -6.88 -6.56 5.94
CA TYR A 869 -6.48 -7.91 6.30
C TYR A 869 -7.65 -8.87 6.35
N GLY A 870 -7.45 -10.05 5.77
CA GLY A 870 -8.27 -11.22 6.02
C GLY A 870 -8.24 -11.57 7.52
N GLN A 871 -9.29 -12.24 7.98
CA GLN A 871 -9.39 -12.70 9.38
C GLN A 871 -10.56 -13.66 9.50
N ASP A 872 -10.69 -14.31 10.66
CA ASP A 872 -11.91 -15.05 10.97
C ASP A 872 -13.10 -14.11 11.22
N PHE A 873 -13.81 -13.78 10.13
CA PHE A 873 -15.03 -12.99 10.16
C PHE A 873 -16.23 -13.74 10.76
N THR A 874 -16.11 -15.05 10.97
CA THR A 874 -17.19 -15.91 11.49
C THR A 874 -17.12 -16.12 13.01
N GLY A 875 -15.95 -15.89 13.61
CA GLY A 875 -15.64 -16.13 15.03
C GLY A 875 -15.56 -17.63 15.40
N GLN A 876 -15.13 -18.48 14.46
CA GLN A 876 -15.10 -19.95 14.53
C GLN A 876 -13.74 -20.56 14.94
N VAL A 877 -12.63 -19.83 15.14
CA VAL A 877 -11.37 -20.44 15.65
C VAL A 877 -11.68 -21.28 16.89
N THR A 878 -11.63 -22.61 16.73
CA THR A 878 -12.08 -23.49 17.79
C THR A 878 -11.01 -23.61 18.88
N ARG A 879 -9.72 -23.53 18.49
CA ARG A 879 -8.58 -23.53 19.41
C ARG A 879 -7.39 -22.76 18.81
N GLN A 880 -6.87 -21.81 19.57
CA GLN A 880 -5.65 -21.06 19.24
C GLN A 880 -4.56 -21.40 20.27
N GLY A 881 -3.33 -21.60 19.79
CA GLY A 881 -2.14 -21.75 20.61
C GLY A 881 -1.61 -20.42 21.13
N THR A 882 -0.53 -20.50 21.89
CA THR A 882 0.16 -19.40 22.53
C THR A 882 1.44 -19.06 21.76
N PRO A 883 2.17 -17.98 22.09
CA PRO A 883 3.46 -17.71 21.47
C PRO A 883 4.59 -18.74 21.75
N GLY A 884 4.28 -19.92 22.27
CA GLY A 884 5.26 -20.97 22.54
C GLY A 884 4.69 -22.34 22.21
N ASN A 885 5.55 -23.36 22.19
CA ASN A 885 5.24 -24.68 21.66
C ASN A 885 4.02 -25.36 22.31
N ASP A 886 3.00 -25.62 21.53
CA ASP A 886 1.70 -26.11 21.92
C ASP A 886 1.32 -27.45 21.26
N LEU A 887 0.42 -28.18 21.92
CA LEU A 887 -0.21 -29.39 21.38
C LEU A 887 -1.70 -29.14 21.23
N LEU A 888 -2.14 -28.93 20.00
CA LEU A 888 -3.53 -28.66 19.67
C LEU A 888 -4.19 -29.93 19.13
N ILE A 889 -5.27 -30.34 19.79
CA ILE A 889 -6.04 -31.53 19.41
C ILE A 889 -7.49 -31.10 19.21
N GLY A 890 -8.00 -31.25 17.99
CA GLY A 890 -9.38 -30.99 17.65
C GLY A 890 -10.33 -32.06 18.20
N THR A 891 -11.60 -31.90 17.90
CA THR A 891 -12.72 -32.65 18.45
C THR A 891 -13.19 -33.71 17.45
N ALA A 892 -14.49 -34.00 17.42
CA ALA A 892 -15.11 -34.85 16.41
C ALA A 892 -15.99 -34.05 15.43
N ALA A 893 -16.08 -32.73 15.63
CA ALA A 893 -16.71 -31.78 14.73
C ALA A 893 -15.64 -31.13 13.85
N ASP A 894 -16.05 -30.22 12.96
CA ASP A 894 -15.13 -29.42 12.16
C ASP A 894 -14.44 -28.42 13.08
N ASP A 895 -13.11 -28.44 13.10
CA ASP A 895 -12.27 -27.61 13.96
C ASP A 895 -11.30 -26.77 13.14
N ILE A 896 -11.04 -25.54 13.59
CA ILE A 896 -9.97 -24.67 13.09
C ILE A 896 -8.94 -24.54 14.21
N LEU A 897 -7.75 -25.08 13.98
CA LEU A 897 -6.63 -25.08 14.92
C LEU A 897 -5.53 -24.16 14.40
N VAL A 898 -5.11 -23.18 15.20
CA VAL A 898 -4.02 -22.24 14.87
C VAL A 898 -2.92 -22.37 15.92
N GLY A 899 -1.69 -22.74 15.51
CA GLY A 899 -0.55 -22.93 16.40
C GLY A 899 -0.05 -21.62 17.01
N GLY A 900 0.40 -20.68 16.19
CA GLY A 900 0.82 -19.36 16.65
C GLY A 900 2.29 -19.09 16.28
N LEU A 901 3.12 -18.72 17.25
CA LEU A 901 4.54 -18.35 17.01
C LEU A 901 5.54 -19.44 17.49
N GLY A 902 5.05 -20.57 18.00
CA GLY A 902 5.87 -21.64 18.57
C GLY A 902 6.02 -22.82 17.62
N ASN A 903 6.92 -23.76 17.94
CA ASN A 903 6.98 -25.04 17.23
C ASN A 903 5.90 -25.98 17.79
N ASP A 904 4.77 -26.02 17.12
CA ASP A 904 3.52 -26.58 17.56
C ASP A 904 3.25 -27.96 16.96
N THR A 905 2.30 -28.69 17.54
CA THR A 905 1.83 -29.97 17.01
C THR A 905 0.32 -29.98 16.93
N LEU A 906 -0.21 -30.10 15.71
CA LEU A 906 -1.63 -29.96 15.42
C LEU A 906 -2.24 -31.29 14.95
N ARG A 907 -3.33 -31.73 15.59
CA ARG A 907 -4.13 -32.90 15.16
C ARG A 907 -5.62 -32.56 15.13
N GLY A 908 -6.22 -32.53 13.94
CA GLY A 908 -7.63 -32.17 13.74
C GLY A 908 -8.66 -33.06 14.47
N GLY A 909 -8.38 -34.36 14.66
CA GLY A 909 -9.34 -35.27 15.29
C GLY A 909 -10.28 -35.91 14.27
N GLY A 910 -11.60 -35.88 14.51
CA GLY A 910 -12.62 -36.20 13.50
C GLY A 910 -13.14 -34.91 12.83
N GLY A 911 -14.04 -35.01 11.84
CA GLY A 911 -14.57 -33.82 11.15
C GLY A 911 -13.67 -33.29 10.03
N SER A 912 -14.15 -32.25 9.36
CA SER A 912 -13.48 -31.54 8.26
C SER A 912 -12.69 -30.35 8.79
N ASN A 913 -11.41 -30.57 9.10
CA ASN A 913 -10.63 -29.63 9.92
C ASN A 913 -9.67 -28.76 9.10
N VAL A 914 -9.35 -27.59 9.65
CA VAL A 914 -8.28 -26.70 9.20
C VAL A 914 -7.19 -26.64 10.26
N LEU A 915 -5.94 -26.81 9.83
CA LEU A 915 -4.77 -26.79 10.70
C LEU A 915 -3.77 -25.76 10.16
N TYR A 916 -3.46 -24.74 10.96
CA TYR A 916 -2.45 -23.72 10.67
C TYR A 916 -1.33 -23.83 11.70
N GLY A 917 -0.11 -24.13 11.28
CA GLY A 917 1.07 -24.13 12.15
C GLY A 917 1.36 -22.71 12.65
N GLY A 918 1.60 -21.80 11.71
CA GLY A 918 1.91 -20.40 12.01
C GLY A 918 3.40 -20.15 11.83
N ALA A 919 4.06 -19.46 12.75
CA ALA A 919 5.51 -19.33 12.74
C ALA A 919 6.16 -20.36 13.66
N GLY A 920 7.20 -21.05 13.20
CA GLY A 920 7.87 -22.11 13.94
C GLY A 920 8.12 -23.34 13.07
N ASP A 921 8.87 -24.32 13.59
CA ASP A 921 8.97 -25.63 12.92
C ASP A 921 7.85 -26.54 13.44
N ASP A 922 6.72 -26.58 12.74
CA ASP A 922 5.47 -27.19 13.18
C ASP A 922 5.30 -28.65 12.72
N VAL A 923 4.42 -29.38 13.43
CA VAL A 923 4.07 -30.77 13.09
C VAL A 923 2.56 -30.90 12.90
N LEU A 924 2.12 -31.03 11.65
CA LEU A 924 0.72 -31.22 11.28
C LEU A 924 0.44 -32.72 11.06
N ILE A 925 -0.52 -33.28 11.79
CA ILE A 925 -0.88 -34.70 11.66
C ILE A 925 -1.88 -34.89 10.51
N TYR A 926 -1.44 -35.59 9.47
CA TYR A 926 -2.24 -35.87 8.28
C TYR A 926 -3.49 -36.71 8.57
N SER A 927 -4.61 -36.27 8.00
CA SER A 927 -5.85 -37.02 7.88
C SER A 927 -6.53 -36.68 6.56
N PRO A 928 -7.09 -37.65 5.82
CA PRO A 928 -7.82 -37.39 4.57
C PRO A 928 -9.12 -36.61 4.79
N GLN A 929 -9.54 -36.40 6.04
CA GLN A 929 -10.71 -35.60 6.38
C GLN A 929 -10.38 -34.12 6.58
N ASN A 930 -9.12 -33.75 6.85
CA ASN A 930 -8.74 -32.35 7.04
C ASN A 930 -8.89 -31.62 5.70
N ARG A 931 -9.70 -30.56 5.66
CA ARG A 931 -9.94 -29.76 4.46
C ARG A 931 -8.75 -28.87 4.08
N ARG A 932 -7.95 -28.43 5.05
CA ARG A 932 -6.73 -27.63 4.84
C ARG A 932 -5.68 -27.90 5.91
N MET A 933 -4.42 -27.93 5.51
CA MET A 933 -3.25 -28.08 6.38
C MET A 933 -2.14 -27.17 5.85
N ASP A 934 -1.70 -26.23 6.66
CA ASP A 934 -0.73 -25.20 6.31
C ASP A 934 0.33 -25.13 7.41
N GLY A 935 1.60 -25.35 7.06
CA GLY A 935 2.70 -25.25 8.01
C GLY A 935 2.95 -23.81 8.46
N GLY A 936 2.83 -22.85 7.55
CA GLY A 936 3.20 -21.45 7.79
C GLY A 936 4.69 -21.19 7.56
N SER A 937 5.32 -20.41 8.42
CA SER A 937 6.72 -20.00 8.28
C SER A 937 7.65 -20.83 9.18
N GLY A 938 8.62 -21.51 8.59
CA GLY A 938 9.57 -22.35 9.32
C GLY A 938 9.97 -23.56 8.50
N ILE A 939 10.40 -24.64 9.15
CA ILE A 939 10.61 -25.95 8.52
C ILE A 939 9.55 -26.91 9.05
N ASP A 940 8.47 -27.07 8.28
CA ASP A 940 7.28 -27.73 8.76
C ASP A 940 7.19 -29.20 8.35
N THR A 941 6.58 -29.99 9.23
CA THR A 941 6.45 -31.44 9.07
C THR A 941 5.00 -31.87 8.94
N LEU A 942 4.64 -32.43 7.79
CA LEU A 942 3.41 -33.20 7.63
C LEU A 942 3.65 -34.66 8.04
N ALA A 943 3.12 -35.05 9.20
CA ALA A 943 3.34 -36.38 9.77
C ALA A 943 2.17 -37.34 9.51
N VAL A 944 2.49 -38.51 8.98
CA VAL A 944 1.53 -39.60 8.70
C VAL A 944 1.55 -40.60 9.86
N ASP A 945 0.68 -40.40 10.86
CA ASP A 945 0.62 -41.22 12.10
C ASP A 945 -0.27 -42.50 11.96
N GLY A 946 -0.60 -42.92 10.74
CA GLY A 946 -1.47 -44.07 10.46
C GLY A 946 -0.75 -45.32 9.96
N SER A 947 -1.52 -46.39 9.71
CA SER A 947 -1.03 -47.66 9.15
C SER A 947 -1.62 -47.98 7.79
N GLY A 948 -0.76 -48.07 6.77
CA GLY A 948 -1.20 -48.32 5.41
C GLY A 948 -1.82 -47.08 4.78
N VAL A 949 -1.39 -45.89 5.21
CA VAL A 949 -1.91 -44.62 4.71
C VAL A 949 -1.23 -44.31 3.38
N THR A 950 -2.05 -43.95 2.38
CA THR A 950 -1.57 -43.36 1.14
C THR A 950 -1.83 -41.86 1.21
N LEU A 951 -0.76 -41.08 1.17
CA LEU A 951 -0.78 -39.64 0.91
C LEU A 951 -0.55 -39.47 -0.59
N ASP A 952 -1.60 -39.12 -1.32
CA ASP A 952 -1.57 -38.94 -2.78
C ASP A 952 -1.73 -37.46 -3.12
N LEU A 953 -0.61 -36.75 -3.23
CA LEU A 953 -0.60 -35.33 -3.57
C LEU A 953 -1.04 -35.08 -5.02
N THR A 954 -0.90 -36.08 -5.90
CA THR A 954 -1.31 -35.97 -7.32
C THR A 954 -2.82 -35.88 -7.52
N ALA A 955 -3.59 -36.20 -6.49
CA ALA A 955 -5.05 -36.13 -6.46
C ALA A 955 -5.57 -35.17 -5.37
N THR A 956 -4.67 -34.43 -4.73
CA THR A 956 -5.00 -33.43 -3.70
C THR A 956 -4.91 -32.05 -4.35
N PRO A 957 -5.94 -31.19 -4.25
CA PRO A 957 -5.85 -29.82 -4.75
C PRO A 957 -4.64 -29.08 -4.16
N ASN A 958 -3.94 -28.26 -4.97
CA ASN A 958 -2.65 -27.67 -4.60
C ASN A 958 -2.72 -26.75 -3.36
N ASN A 959 -3.88 -26.16 -3.08
CA ASN A 959 -4.11 -25.27 -1.92
C ASN A 959 -4.45 -26.01 -0.61
N ARG A 960 -4.71 -27.32 -0.66
CA ARG A 960 -5.17 -28.08 0.51
C ARG A 960 -4.04 -28.43 1.48
N ILE A 961 -2.82 -28.59 0.98
CA ILE A 961 -1.62 -28.85 1.77
C ILE A 961 -0.51 -27.95 1.23
N ARG A 962 -0.07 -26.98 2.02
CA ARG A 962 0.98 -26.03 1.61
C ARG A 962 1.94 -25.72 2.76
N ARG A 963 3.06 -25.09 2.41
CA ARG A 963 4.15 -24.71 3.31
C ARG A 963 4.64 -25.89 4.17
N ILE A 964 5.10 -26.96 3.51
CA ILE A 964 5.63 -28.18 4.13
C ILE A 964 6.96 -28.58 3.49
N GLU A 965 8.03 -28.59 4.30
CA GLU A 965 9.38 -28.98 3.88
C GLU A 965 9.68 -30.45 4.18
N ILE A 966 8.96 -31.06 5.14
CA ILE A 966 9.19 -32.43 5.60
C ILE A 966 7.90 -33.26 5.54
N ILE A 967 7.95 -34.40 4.86
CA ILE A 967 6.92 -35.45 4.98
C ILE A 967 7.50 -36.59 5.83
N ASP A 968 6.85 -36.86 6.96
CA ASP A 968 7.22 -37.95 7.87
C ASP A 968 6.27 -39.15 7.70
N LEU A 969 6.77 -40.22 7.06
CA LEU A 969 6.06 -41.48 6.87
C LEU A 969 6.30 -42.50 8.00
N THR A 970 7.09 -42.15 9.03
CA THR A 970 7.57 -43.09 10.07
C THR A 970 6.49 -43.62 11.02
N GLY A 971 5.22 -43.27 10.79
CA GLY A 971 4.06 -43.85 11.46
C GLY A 971 4.01 -45.39 11.40
N THR A 972 3.04 -45.97 12.11
CA THR A 972 3.00 -47.43 12.24
C THR A 972 2.63 -48.11 10.92
N GLY A 973 3.37 -49.11 10.43
CA GLY A 973 2.96 -49.88 9.24
C GLY A 973 3.72 -49.46 7.99
N ASN A 974 3.14 -49.69 6.80
CA ASN A 974 3.77 -49.39 5.52
C ASN A 974 2.96 -48.28 4.83
N ASN A 975 3.47 -47.06 4.84
CA ASN A 975 2.82 -45.88 4.27
C ASN A 975 3.34 -45.59 2.86
N THR A 976 2.57 -44.84 2.08
CA THR A 976 2.90 -44.52 0.69
C THR A 976 2.72 -43.04 0.43
N LEU A 977 3.73 -42.41 -0.16
CA LEU A 977 3.67 -41.05 -0.72
C LEU A 977 3.64 -41.12 -2.25
N GLN A 978 2.72 -40.40 -2.88
CA GLN A 978 2.66 -40.21 -4.32
C GLN A 978 2.65 -38.71 -4.64
N LEU A 979 3.57 -38.27 -5.51
CA LEU A 979 3.70 -36.85 -5.89
C LEU A 979 4.27 -36.65 -7.31
N THR A 980 4.00 -35.49 -7.91
CA THR A 980 4.70 -34.98 -9.10
C THR A 980 5.84 -34.01 -8.74
N ARG A 981 6.54 -33.45 -9.74
CA ARG A 981 7.53 -32.38 -9.52
C ARG A 981 6.83 -31.08 -9.13
N LEU A 982 5.69 -30.81 -9.75
CA LEU A 982 4.88 -29.62 -9.49
C LEU A 982 4.33 -29.65 -8.07
N ASP A 983 3.80 -30.80 -7.62
CA ASP A 983 3.31 -30.98 -6.25
C ASP A 983 4.38 -30.62 -5.21
N LEU A 984 5.67 -30.91 -5.48
CA LEU A 984 6.77 -30.56 -4.59
C LEU A 984 7.07 -29.06 -4.60
N LEU A 985 7.11 -28.45 -5.78
CA LEU A 985 7.35 -27.02 -5.94
C LEU A 985 6.23 -26.21 -5.28
N ASN A 986 4.99 -26.71 -5.35
CA ASN A 986 3.83 -26.10 -4.73
C ASN A 986 3.70 -26.44 -3.23
N LEU A 987 4.47 -27.41 -2.71
CA LEU A 987 4.39 -27.81 -1.30
C LEU A 987 5.18 -26.88 -0.39
N SER A 988 6.31 -26.35 -0.84
CA SER A 988 7.20 -25.48 -0.07
C SER A 988 7.47 -24.22 -0.86
N GLU A 989 7.01 -23.08 -0.34
CA GLU A 989 7.18 -21.76 -0.96
C GLU A 989 8.61 -21.20 -0.76
N SER A 990 9.43 -21.83 0.09
CA SER A 990 10.69 -21.22 0.55
C SER A 990 11.98 -21.94 0.08
N THR A 991 11.92 -23.22 -0.31
CA THR A 991 13.16 -24.00 -0.51
C THR A 991 13.25 -24.84 -1.78
N ASN A 992 12.17 -25.00 -2.55
CA ASN A 992 12.11 -25.97 -3.67
C ASN A 992 12.64 -27.37 -3.29
N GLN A 993 12.64 -27.69 -1.98
CA GLN A 993 13.25 -28.88 -1.40
C GLN A 993 12.25 -29.61 -0.51
N LEU A 994 12.13 -30.92 -0.71
CA LEU A 994 11.31 -31.78 0.13
C LEU A 994 12.16 -32.88 0.77
N ILE A 995 12.02 -33.05 2.08
CA ILE A 995 12.62 -34.15 2.84
C ILE A 995 11.55 -35.18 3.15
N VAL A 996 11.77 -36.42 2.74
CA VAL A 996 10.85 -37.53 3.01
C VAL A 996 11.52 -38.53 3.93
N SER A 997 11.06 -38.55 5.17
CA SER A 997 11.51 -39.49 6.21
C SER A 997 10.58 -40.69 6.26
N GLY A 998 11.10 -41.88 6.54
CA GLY A 998 10.31 -43.11 6.56
C GLY A 998 11.09 -44.29 7.09
N ASN A 999 10.40 -45.41 7.29
CA ASN A 999 10.99 -46.65 7.80
C ASN A 999 10.87 -47.81 6.79
N ALA A 1000 11.53 -48.92 7.10
CA ALA A 1000 11.57 -50.08 6.20
C ALA A 1000 10.16 -50.67 5.96
N GLY A 1001 9.65 -50.48 4.74
CA GLY A 1001 8.31 -50.91 4.34
C GLY A 1001 7.51 -49.80 3.66
N ASP A 1002 7.89 -48.55 3.88
CA ASP A 1002 7.32 -47.39 3.22
C ASP A 1002 7.75 -47.28 1.76
N SER A 1003 6.93 -46.61 0.97
CA SER A 1003 7.22 -46.40 -0.45
C SER A 1003 6.89 -44.99 -0.93
N MET A 1004 7.65 -44.54 -1.93
CA MET A 1004 7.40 -43.29 -2.63
C MET A 1004 7.28 -43.55 -4.13
N ILE A 1005 6.28 -42.95 -4.77
CA ILE A 1005 6.06 -43.01 -6.21
C ILE A 1005 6.06 -41.58 -6.77
N SER A 1006 6.86 -41.33 -7.81
CA SER A 1006 6.80 -40.07 -8.58
C SER A 1006 6.83 -40.33 -10.08
N THR A 1007 5.86 -39.74 -10.80
CA THR A 1007 5.57 -40.05 -12.22
C THR A 1007 5.89 -38.89 -13.17
N GLY A 1008 6.67 -39.15 -14.24
CA GLY A 1008 6.78 -38.28 -15.43
C GLY A 1008 7.83 -37.17 -15.40
N GLN A 1009 8.83 -37.22 -14.50
CA GLN A 1009 9.54 -36.00 -14.08
C GLN A 1009 11.08 -36.06 -14.19
N GLY A 1010 11.67 -37.18 -14.66
CA GLY A 1010 13.08 -37.24 -15.02
C GLY A 1010 14.07 -37.10 -13.86
N TRP A 1011 13.67 -37.51 -12.65
CA TRP A 1011 14.49 -37.42 -11.44
C TRP A 1011 15.88 -38.04 -11.63
N LEU A 1012 16.92 -37.23 -11.44
CA LEU A 1012 18.32 -37.67 -11.50
C LEU A 1012 18.86 -37.89 -10.10
N PHE A 1013 19.38 -39.09 -9.84
CA PHE A 1013 20.14 -39.34 -8.62
C PHE A 1013 21.45 -38.54 -8.64
N ASP A 1014 21.68 -37.77 -7.59
CA ASP A 1014 22.90 -36.98 -7.40
C ASP A 1014 23.86 -37.71 -6.44
N THR A 1015 23.48 -37.81 -5.17
CA THR A 1015 24.33 -38.33 -4.10
C THR A 1015 23.52 -38.92 -2.95
N THR A 1016 24.18 -39.61 -2.03
CA THR A 1016 23.62 -39.96 -0.72
C THR A 1016 24.24 -39.05 0.34
N THR A 1017 23.41 -38.35 1.11
CA THR A 1017 23.82 -37.44 2.17
C THR A 1017 23.31 -37.91 3.54
N THR A 1018 23.73 -37.25 4.61
CA THR A 1018 23.25 -37.51 5.96
C THR A 1018 22.56 -36.26 6.49
N PHE A 1019 21.31 -36.40 6.90
CA PHE A 1019 20.48 -35.36 7.52
C PHE A 1019 19.89 -35.93 8.82
N ASP A 1020 19.97 -35.17 9.90
CA ASP A 1020 19.60 -35.59 11.27
C ASP A 1020 19.99 -37.02 11.69
N GLY A 1021 21.17 -37.49 11.25
CA GLY A 1021 21.69 -38.82 11.57
C GLY A 1021 21.18 -39.99 10.71
N ASN A 1022 20.20 -39.76 9.82
CA ASN A 1022 19.72 -40.74 8.84
C ASN A 1022 20.37 -40.51 7.46
N GLN A 1023 20.38 -41.56 6.62
CA GLN A 1023 20.92 -41.46 5.26
C GLN A 1023 19.79 -41.17 4.27
N TYR A 1024 19.99 -40.18 3.41
CA TYR A 1024 19.03 -39.78 2.38
C TYR A 1024 19.66 -39.84 0.99
N ASN A 1025 18.95 -40.42 0.04
CA ASN A 1025 19.27 -40.31 -1.38
C ASN A 1025 18.74 -38.97 -1.90
N ARG A 1026 19.62 -38.17 -2.48
CA ARG A 1026 19.28 -36.90 -3.13
C ARG A 1026 18.98 -37.13 -4.59
N TYR A 1027 17.81 -36.65 -5.01
CA TYR A 1027 17.38 -36.58 -6.40
C TYR A 1027 17.12 -35.13 -6.79
N THR A 1028 17.36 -34.79 -8.06
CA THR A 1028 17.13 -33.45 -8.61
C THR A 1028 16.36 -33.53 -9.92
N SER A 1029 15.45 -32.59 -10.16
CA SER A 1029 14.78 -32.38 -11.44
C SER A 1029 14.48 -30.89 -11.63
N GLY A 1030 15.16 -30.21 -12.56
CA GLY A 1030 15.13 -28.74 -12.67
C GLY A 1030 15.62 -28.08 -11.37
N ALA A 1031 14.87 -27.09 -10.87
CA ALA A 1031 15.10 -26.44 -9.57
C ALA A 1031 14.72 -27.32 -8.35
N ALA A 1032 13.91 -28.37 -8.54
CA ALA A 1032 13.40 -29.20 -7.44
C ALA A 1032 14.47 -30.16 -6.88
N THR A 1033 14.60 -30.19 -5.55
CA THR A 1033 15.47 -31.14 -4.82
C THR A 1033 14.64 -32.05 -3.92
N LEU A 1034 14.85 -33.36 -4.03
CA LEU A 1034 14.17 -34.35 -3.20
C LEU A 1034 15.17 -35.17 -2.39
N LEU A 1035 15.03 -35.17 -1.06
CA LEU A 1035 15.83 -35.98 -0.14
C LEU A 1035 14.97 -37.10 0.42
N VAL A 1036 15.25 -38.35 0.02
CA VAL A 1036 14.44 -39.51 0.43
C VAL A 1036 15.25 -40.45 1.31
N ASP A 1037 14.72 -40.81 2.48
CA ASP A 1037 15.38 -41.76 3.37
C ASP A 1037 15.69 -43.06 2.63
N THR A 1038 16.92 -43.57 2.82
CA THR A 1038 17.39 -44.82 2.22
C THR A 1038 16.57 -46.07 2.58
N ASP A 1039 15.79 -46.03 3.66
CA ASP A 1039 14.89 -47.11 4.05
C ASP A 1039 13.56 -47.14 3.25
N ILE A 1040 13.24 -46.08 2.50
CA ILE A 1040 12.04 -45.97 1.66
C ILE A 1040 12.27 -46.64 0.30
N THR A 1041 11.29 -47.41 -0.17
CA THR A 1041 11.31 -47.97 -1.53
C THR A 1041 10.82 -46.93 -2.54
N THR A 1042 11.72 -46.41 -3.39
CA THR A 1042 11.40 -45.38 -4.38
C THR A 1042 11.09 -45.95 -5.78
N THR A 1043 10.02 -45.47 -6.40
CA THR A 1043 9.74 -45.65 -7.84
C THR A 1043 9.67 -44.27 -8.50
N LEU A 1044 10.78 -43.85 -9.11
CA LEU A 1044 10.91 -42.56 -9.79
C LEU A 1044 11.04 -42.79 -11.31
N SER A 1045 10.40 -41.95 -12.12
CA SER A 1045 10.41 -42.05 -13.59
C SER A 1045 10.95 -40.81 -14.30
#